data_AF-A0A452YXV9-F1
#
_entry.id   AF-A0A452YXV9-F1
#
_cell.length_a   1.000
_cell.length_b   1.000
_cell.length_c   1.000
_cell.angle_alpha   90.00
_cell.angle_beta   90.00
_cell.angle_gamma   90.00
#
_symmetry.space_group_name_H-M   'P 1'
#
loop_
_entity.id
_entity.type
_entity.pdbx_description
1 polymer ?
#
loop_
_entity_poly.entity_id
_entity_poly.type
_entity_poly.pdbx_seq_one_letter_code
_entity_poly.pdbx_strand_id
1 'polypeptide(L)'
;MQEYLNHFFGNLDIVNSREVCKFLEVSCLSFLPEYGPKLKEDYVSIGHLPKIQKGHKEKCCSCGLFSCCKSSWQKVWVVLKPGFLALLKDPFDPKLLDVIIFDALPHMDINGEGQISLAKEIKERNPLHFGFQVSSGGRTIKLRTKSSSKVKDWVTAINAARQPPEGWCYPHRFGSFAPPRGLLEDGSMAQWFIDGQAGFEAIASSIEHAKSEIFIAGWWLCPELYLRRPFEHHGSSRLDALLEARAKQGVQIYILMYKEVALALKINSLYSKNRLLNIHENVKVLRYPDHFSSGVYLWSHHEKIVIVDNQVCYIGGLDLCFGRYDSPDHKVTDVPSTIWPGKDYYNPRESEPNSWEDSAKDELDRTKYPRMPWHDVQCALYGPPCRDVARHFVQRWNYSKRNKAPNEQAIPLLMPHHHMVIPHYKGRSKEANGEAEGKQNHDENVDVKKTASLASSASSQDVPLLLPQELEPQALPDGDLAMTGFDINQADNANKTGFKQPLLNRKAKFDASRQDLPMRGFVDNLSSPESATIRRFDSPKEDRHHMDKKWWERQEQGDQVASVLDIGQVGPRATCRCQVIRSVGQWSAGTTQIEGSIHNAYFSLIEKAEHFVYIENQFFISGLSGDDTIKNRVLEALYRRILRAEREKKRFKAIIVIPLLPGFQVIFCYRNTDCAVSLLLK
;
A
#
# COMPACT_ATOMS: atom_id res chain seq x y z
N MET A 1 8.36 -42.64 -17.89
CA MET A 1 7.45 -41.68 -17.22
C MET A 1 7.67 -40.26 -17.71
N GLN A 2 8.91 -39.75 -17.72
CA GLN A 2 9.24 -38.41 -18.27
C GLN A 2 8.77 -38.24 -19.74
N GLU A 3 9.08 -39.18 -20.63
CA GLU A 3 8.65 -39.12 -22.04
C GLU A 3 7.13 -39.16 -22.22
N TYR A 4 6.44 -39.95 -21.40
CA TYR A 4 4.97 -39.98 -21.38
C TYR A 4 4.39 -38.64 -20.94
N LEU A 5 4.95 -38.03 -19.89
CA LEU A 5 4.54 -36.70 -19.44
C LEU A 5 4.85 -35.63 -20.50
N ASN A 6 6.01 -35.69 -21.15
CA ASN A 6 6.37 -34.76 -22.23
C ASN A 6 5.43 -34.90 -23.43
N HIS A 7 5.05 -36.13 -23.81
CA HIS A 7 4.10 -36.37 -24.89
C HIS A 7 2.68 -35.90 -24.50
N PHE A 8 2.29 -36.11 -23.24
CA PHE A 8 1.03 -35.61 -22.69
C PHE A 8 0.99 -34.08 -22.64
N PHE A 9 2.10 -33.43 -22.26
CA PHE A 9 2.25 -31.98 -22.25
C PHE A 9 2.43 -31.36 -23.64
N GLY A 10 2.77 -32.16 -24.67
CA GLY A 10 2.82 -31.73 -26.06
C GLY A 10 1.43 -31.57 -26.71
N ASN A 11 0.37 -32.08 -26.08
CA ASN A 11 -1.00 -31.97 -26.58
C ASN A 11 -1.71 -30.78 -25.92
N LEU A 12 -1.71 -29.62 -26.58
CA LEU A 12 -2.25 -28.36 -26.06
C LEU A 12 -3.74 -28.43 -25.65
N ASP A 13 -4.53 -29.29 -26.29
CA ASP A 13 -5.95 -29.48 -25.99
C ASP A 13 -6.16 -30.22 -24.65
N ILE A 14 -5.26 -31.16 -24.35
CA ILE A 14 -5.29 -31.92 -23.09
C ILE A 14 -4.69 -31.08 -21.95
N VAL A 15 -3.59 -30.37 -22.22
CA VAL A 15 -2.89 -29.57 -21.22
C VAL A 15 -3.77 -28.48 -20.62
N ASN A 16 -4.56 -27.81 -21.46
CA ASN A 16 -5.46 -26.75 -21.02
C ASN A 16 -6.83 -27.28 -20.54
N SER A 17 -7.00 -28.60 -20.39
CA SER A 17 -8.21 -29.15 -19.77
C SER A 17 -8.31 -28.80 -18.29
N ARG A 18 -9.54 -28.67 -17.78
CA ARG A 18 -9.79 -28.36 -16.36
C ARG A 18 -9.22 -29.43 -15.43
N GLU A 19 -9.25 -30.69 -15.87
CA GLU A 19 -8.77 -31.85 -15.14
C GLU A 19 -7.25 -31.81 -14.99
N VAL A 20 -6.52 -31.49 -16.07
CA VAL A 20 -5.06 -31.37 -16.05
C VAL A 20 -4.63 -30.16 -15.23
N CYS A 21 -5.28 -29.01 -15.40
CA CYS A 21 -4.99 -27.84 -14.56
C CYS A 21 -5.26 -28.12 -13.08
N LYS A 22 -6.36 -28.81 -12.73
CA LYS A 22 -6.63 -29.26 -11.35
C LYS A 22 -5.55 -30.22 -10.83
N PHE A 23 -5.10 -31.15 -11.67
CA PHE A 23 -4.03 -32.09 -11.34
C PHE A 23 -2.69 -31.37 -11.09
N LEU A 24 -2.38 -30.34 -11.89
CA LEU A 24 -1.18 -29.51 -11.77
C LEU A 24 -1.28 -28.41 -10.69
N GLU A 25 -2.36 -28.39 -9.91
CA GLU A 25 -2.62 -27.36 -8.90
C GLU A 25 -2.69 -25.94 -9.52
N VAL A 26 -3.33 -25.77 -10.67
CA VAL A 26 -3.41 -24.49 -11.41
C VAL A 26 -4.81 -23.87 -11.33
N SER A 27 -4.85 -22.55 -11.12
CA SER A 27 -6.06 -21.71 -11.08
C SER A 27 -5.92 -20.46 -11.95
N CYS A 28 -7.00 -19.69 -12.05
CA CYS A 28 -7.00 -18.35 -12.65
C CYS A 28 -6.06 -17.35 -11.95
N LEU A 29 -5.54 -17.66 -10.76
CA LEU A 29 -4.61 -16.81 -10.01
C LEU A 29 -3.15 -17.28 -10.10
N SER A 30 -2.89 -18.50 -10.61
CA SER A 30 -1.57 -19.13 -10.52
C SER A 30 -0.45 -18.29 -11.10
N PHE A 31 -0.66 -17.74 -12.29
CA PHE A 31 0.40 -17.09 -13.08
C PHE A 31 0.18 -15.60 -13.28
N LEU A 32 -0.73 -14.98 -12.51
CA LEU A 32 -0.94 -13.54 -12.49
C LEU A 32 0.27 -12.85 -11.83
N PRO A 33 1.12 -12.13 -12.61
CA PRO A 33 2.37 -11.55 -12.10
C PRO A 33 2.13 -10.48 -11.03
N GLU A 34 0.99 -9.78 -11.09
CA GLU A 34 0.58 -8.77 -10.13
C GLU A 34 0.43 -9.32 -8.71
N TYR A 35 0.20 -10.63 -8.53
CA TYR A 35 0.09 -11.27 -7.22
C TYR A 35 1.32 -12.10 -6.85
N GLY A 36 2.36 -12.07 -7.67
CA GLY A 36 3.63 -12.74 -7.43
C GLY A 36 3.60 -14.24 -7.75
N PRO A 37 4.71 -14.94 -7.47
CA PRO A 37 4.87 -16.34 -7.83
C PRO A 37 3.80 -17.24 -7.20
N LYS A 38 3.43 -18.29 -7.91
CA LYS A 38 2.65 -19.41 -7.37
C LYS A 38 3.45 -20.11 -6.28
N LEU A 39 2.87 -20.28 -5.09
CA LEU A 39 3.49 -21.07 -4.02
C LEU A 39 2.85 -22.46 -3.93
N LYS A 40 1.59 -22.55 -3.49
CA LYS A 40 0.86 -23.81 -3.37
C LYS A 40 -0.63 -23.62 -3.62
N GLU A 41 -1.27 -24.56 -4.29
CA GLU A 41 -2.72 -24.52 -4.48
C GLU A 41 -3.30 -25.93 -4.38
N ASP A 42 -4.49 -26.12 -3.82
CA ASP A 42 -5.18 -27.41 -3.82
C ASP A 42 -6.61 -27.22 -3.31
N TYR A 43 -7.44 -28.25 -3.50
CA TYR A 43 -8.68 -28.38 -2.78
C TYR A 43 -8.46 -28.73 -1.30
N VAL A 44 -9.06 -27.93 -0.42
CA VAL A 44 -9.17 -28.21 1.01
C VAL A 44 -10.61 -28.00 1.47
N SER A 45 -10.96 -28.58 2.62
CA SER A 45 -12.25 -28.33 3.26
C SER A 45 -12.09 -27.27 4.33
N ILE A 46 -12.93 -26.25 4.37
CA ILE A 46 -12.88 -25.18 5.38
C ILE A 46 -14.15 -25.13 6.21
N GLY A 47 -13.97 -24.94 7.53
CA GLY A 47 -15.07 -24.71 8.46
C GLY A 47 -15.36 -23.22 8.58
N HIS A 48 -16.65 -22.83 8.59
CA HIS A 48 -17.12 -21.46 8.89
C HIS A 48 -16.94 -20.40 7.78
N LEU A 49 -17.10 -20.75 6.51
CA LEU A 49 -17.41 -19.77 5.46
C LEU A 49 -18.92 -19.50 5.37
N PRO A 50 -19.35 -18.29 4.95
CA PRO A 50 -20.74 -18.05 4.53
C PRO A 50 -21.17 -19.15 3.54
N LYS A 51 -22.37 -19.72 3.71
CA LYS A 51 -22.84 -20.81 2.84
C LYS A 51 -22.89 -20.32 1.39
N ILE A 52 -22.13 -20.98 0.51
CA ILE A 52 -22.28 -20.81 -0.94
C ILE A 52 -23.73 -21.12 -1.29
N GLN A 53 -24.45 -20.16 -1.87
CA GLN A 53 -25.80 -20.42 -2.37
C GLN A 53 -25.71 -21.49 -3.45
N LYS A 54 -26.29 -22.67 -3.20
CA LYS A 54 -26.43 -23.71 -4.21
C LYS A 54 -27.59 -23.32 -5.12
N GLY A 55 -27.31 -23.09 -6.41
CA GLY A 55 -28.34 -23.06 -7.44
C GLY A 55 -29.10 -24.39 -7.48
N HIS A 56 -30.39 -24.31 -7.81
CA HIS A 56 -31.41 -25.35 -7.96
C HIS A 56 -31.08 -26.83 -7.62
N LYS A 57 -31.90 -27.35 -6.70
CA LYS A 57 -32.15 -28.75 -6.26
C LYS A 57 -31.71 -29.86 -7.23
N GLU A 58 -30.83 -30.74 -6.74
CA GLU A 58 -31.04 -32.18 -6.86
C GLU A 58 -31.68 -32.67 -5.55
N LYS A 59 -32.98 -32.96 -5.59
CA LYS A 59 -33.67 -33.72 -4.55
C LYS A 59 -33.15 -35.16 -4.61
N CYS A 60 -32.18 -35.52 -3.77
CA CYS A 60 -31.98 -36.92 -3.47
C CYS A 60 -33.18 -37.39 -2.62
N CYS A 61 -33.94 -38.33 -3.15
CA CYS A 61 -35.13 -38.89 -2.55
C CYS A 61 -34.76 -39.88 -1.42
N SER A 62 -35.69 -40.00 -0.45
CA SER A 62 -35.77 -41.02 0.61
C SER A 62 -34.68 -41.06 1.69
N CYS A 63 -34.80 -40.21 2.72
CA CYS A 63 -34.58 -40.59 4.13
C CYS A 63 -35.11 -39.50 5.10
N GLY A 64 -36.39 -39.57 5.46
CA GLY A 64 -37.08 -38.62 6.35
C GLY A 64 -36.84 -38.83 7.85
N LEU A 65 -35.80 -39.53 8.28
CA LEU A 65 -35.59 -39.88 9.71
C LEU A 65 -34.20 -39.57 10.30
N PHE A 66 -33.29 -38.94 9.56
CA PHE A 66 -32.02 -38.46 10.12
C PHE A 66 -31.69 -37.03 9.61
N SER A 67 -32.34 -36.03 10.19
CA SER A 67 -31.93 -34.61 10.05
C SER A 67 -30.85 -34.23 11.08
N CYS A 68 -29.79 -35.05 11.20
CA CYS A 68 -28.64 -34.76 12.05
C CYS A 68 -27.38 -34.83 11.18
N CYS A 69 -26.56 -33.77 11.24
CA CYS A 69 -25.26 -33.61 10.54
C CYS A 69 -25.29 -32.97 9.13
N LYS A 70 -25.84 -31.74 9.01
CA LYS A 70 -25.37 -30.83 7.93
C LYS A 70 -23.93 -30.40 8.26
N SER A 71 -22.94 -31.04 7.64
CA SER A 71 -21.52 -30.70 7.81
C SER A 71 -21.28 -29.21 7.55
N SER A 72 -20.65 -28.52 8.51
CA SER A 72 -20.24 -27.11 8.41
C SER A 72 -19.02 -26.87 7.51
N TRP A 73 -18.52 -27.94 6.87
CA TRP A 73 -17.31 -27.94 6.06
C TRP A 73 -17.63 -27.83 4.58
N GLN A 74 -16.96 -26.92 3.89
CA GLN A 74 -17.13 -26.67 2.46
C GLN A 74 -15.81 -26.94 1.74
N LYS A 75 -15.87 -27.68 0.63
CA LYS A 75 -14.71 -27.89 -0.24
C LYS A 75 -14.48 -26.62 -1.06
N VAL A 76 -13.28 -26.08 -0.99
CA VAL A 76 -12.85 -24.83 -1.66
C VAL A 76 -11.48 -25.03 -2.29
N TRP A 77 -11.20 -24.28 -3.34
CA TRP A 77 -9.84 -24.20 -3.91
C TRP A 77 -9.07 -23.11 -3.19
N VAL A 78 -7.87 -23.44 -2.72
CA VAL A 78 -7.07 -22.53 -1.91
C VAL A 78 -5.80 -22.20 -2.65
N VAL A 79 -5.48 -20.90 -2.74
CA VAL A 79 -4.32 -20.36 -3.44
C VAL A 79 -3.42 -19.65 -2.44
N LEU A 80 -2.21 -20.18 -2.25
CA LEU A 80 -1.16 -19.55 -1.46
C LEU A 80 -0.27 -18.70 -2.37
N LYS A 81 -0.18 -17.42 -2.03
CA LYS A 81 0.69 -16.42 -2.66
C LYS A 81 1.59 -15.78 -1.59
N PRO A 82 2.65 -15.05 -1.99
CA PRO A 82 3.46 -14.31 -1.04
C PRO A 82 2.61 -13.34 -0.21
N GLY A 83 2.50 -13.60 1.09
CA GLY A 83 1.83 -12.73 2.04
C GLY A 83 0.30 -12.85 2.13
N PHE A 84 -0.34 -13.80 1.44
CA PHE A 84 -1.77 -14.06 1.62
C PHE A 84 -2.23 -15.46 1.16
N LEU A 85 -3.45 -15.81 1.59
CA LEU A 85 -4.20 -17.02 1.24
C LEU A 85 -5.54 -16.61 0.61
N ALA A 86 -5.77 -16.94 -0.66
CA ALA A 86 -7.04 -16.70 -1.34
C ALA A 86 -7.89 -17.98 -1.41
N LEU A 87 -9.20 -17.85 -1.22
CA LEU A 87 -10.16 -18.96 -1.27
C LEU A 87 -11.11 -18.75 -2.45
N LEU A 88 -11.21 -19.75 -3.32
CA LEU A 88 -12.10 -19.80 -4.47
C LEU A 88 -13.07 -20.99 -4.32
N LYS A 89 -14.21 -20.92 -5.01
CA LYS A 89 -15.16 -22.04 -5.03
C LYS A 89 -14.66 -23.16 -5.95
N ASP A 90 -14.12 -22.82 -7.12
CA ASP A 90 -13.39 -23.67 -8.07
C ASP A 90 -12.14 -22.91 -8.56
N PRO A 91 -11.04 -23.57 -8.98
CA PRO A 91 -9.83 -22.92 -9.51
C PRO A 91 -10.07 -21.91 -10.63
N PHE A 92 -11.18 -21.99 -11.38
CA PHE A 92 -11.48 -21.04 -12.46
C PHE A 92 -12.64 -20.09 -12.12
N ASP A 93 -13.14 -20.12 -10.88
CA ASP A 93 -14.14 -19.15 -10.45
C ASP A 93 -13.47 -17.77 -10.30
N PRO A 94 -13.95 -16.73 -10.99
CA PRO A 94 -13.33 -15.40 -10.94
C PRO A 94 -13.60 -14.67 -9.61
N LYS A 95 -14.52 -15.18 -8.79
CA LYS A 95 -14.97 -14.54 -7.55
C LYS A 95 -14.33 -15.18 -6.32
N LEU A 96 -13.68 -14.34 -5.51
CA LEU A 96 -13.15 -14.72 -4.20
C LEU A 96 -14.27 -15.06 -3.22
N LEU A 97 -14.10 -16.16 -2.48
CA LEU A 97 -14.89 -16.49 -1.30
C LEU A 97 -14.35 -15.77 -0.06
N ASP A 98 -13.02 -15.75 0.13
CA ASP A 98 -12.33 -14.99 1.16
C ASP A 98 -10.85 -14.80 0.79
N VAL A 99 -10.17 -13.89 1.49
CA VAL A 99 -8.72 -13.69 1.42
C VAL A 99 -8.14 -13.42 2.80
N ILE A 100 -7.10 -14.13 3.17
CA ILE A 100 -6.41 -14.02 4.46
C ILE A 100 -5.05 -13.40 4.21
N ILE A 101 -4.92 -12.15 4.64
CA ILE A 101 -3.67 -11.40 4.52
C ILE A 101 -2.80 -11.75 5.74
N PHE A 102 -1.55 -12.08 5.48
CA PHE A 102 -0.59 -12.39 6.54
C PHE A 102 -0.03 -11.11 7.16
N ASP A 103 -0.17 -10.97 8.48
CA ASP A 103 0.37 -9.84 9.22
C ASP A 103 1.86 -10.04 9.54
N ALA A 104 2.55 -8.94 9.79
CA ALA A 104 3.87 -8.98 10.39
C ALA A 104 3.73 -9.57 11.82
N LEU A 105 4.42 -10.68 12.07
CA LEU A 105 4.43 -11.31 13.39
C LEU A 105 5.50 -10.65 14.26
N PRO A 106 5.29 -10.58 15.58
CA PRO A 106 6.29 -10.05 16.50
C PRO A 106 7.56 -10.91 16.47
N HIS A 107 8.67 -10.30 16.87
CA HIS A 107 9.93 -11.00 17.06
C HIS A 107 9.92 -11.77 18.39
N MET A 108 9.58 -13.06 18.32
CA MET A 108 9.54 -14.03 19.43
C MET A 108 8.50 -13.79 20.53
N ASP A 109 8.03 -14.89 21.10
CA ASP A 109 7.16 -14.91 22.29
C ASP A 109 8.02 -14.61 23.54
N ILE A 110 7.48 -13.84 24.49
CA ILE A 110 8.19 -13.40 25.73
C ILE A 110 8.64 -14.61 26.59
N ASN A 111 8.12 -15.80 26.30
CA ASN A 111 8.39 -17.05 27.02
C ASN A 111 9.41 -17.97 26.33
N GLY A 112 10.11 -17.54 25.26
CA GLY A 112 11.29 -18.24 24.74
C GLY A 112 11.09 -19.60 24.05
N GLU A 113 9.89 -20.19 24.04
CA GLU A 113 9.69 -21.57 23.53
C GLU A 113 8.79 -21.71 22.28
N GLY A 114 8.15 -20.64 21.81
CA GLY A 114 7.21 -20.71 20.68
C GLY A 114 7.72 -20.05 19.41
N GLN A 115 8.10 -20.82 18.38
CA GLN A 115 8.20 -20.28 17.02
C GLN A 115 6.79 -19.86 16.56
N ILE A 116 6.56 -18.55 16.44
CA ILE A 116 5.27 -18.01 16.02
C ILE A 116 5.04 -18.41 14.56
N SER A 117 4.07 -19.30 14.36
CA SER A 117 3.71 -19.87 13.06
C SER A 117 2.38 -19.30 12.59
N LEU A 118 2.28 -19.06 11.27
CA LEU A 118 1.01 -18.69 10.63
C LEU A 118 0.06 -19.88 10.56
N ALA A 119 0.62 -21.09 10.43
CA ALA A 119 -0.14 -22.33 10.36
C ALA A 119 0.38 -23.39 11.33
N LYS A 120 -0.55 -24.15 11.93
CA LYS A 120 -0.22 -25.32 12.77
C LYS A 120 -1.20 -26.46 12.57
N GLU A 121 -0.72 -27.69 12.73
CA GLU A 121 -1.55 -28.89 12.72
C GLU A 121 -2.54 -28.89 13.89
N ILE A 122 -3.74 -29.41 13.69
CA ILE A 122 -4.74 -29.59 14.75
C ILE A 122 -5.26 -31.03 14.77
N LYS A 123 -5.53 -31.54 15.97
CA LYS A 123 -6.16 -32.85 16.14
C LYS A 123 -7.63 -32.75 15.76
N GLU A 124 -8.06 -33.62 14.86
CA GLU A 124 -9.46 -33.76 14.47
C GLU A 124 -10.14 -34.88 15.25
N ARG A 125 -11.45 -34.74 15.50
CA ARG A 125 -12.23 -35.78 16.18
C ARG A 125 -12.42 -37.03 15.33
N ASN A 126 -12.51 -36.86 14.01
CA ASN A 126 -12.65 -37.96 13.06
C ASN A 126 -11.26 -38.37 12.56
N PRO A 127 -10.80 -39.62 12.78
CA PRO A 127 -9.48 -40.08 12.38
C PRO A 127 -9.28 -40.13 10.85
N LEU A 128 -10.34 -40.05 10.05
CA LEU A 128 -10.28 -39.99 8.58
C LEU A 128 -10.08 -38.56 8.03
N HIS A 129 -10.04 -37.56 8.91
CA HIS A 129 -9.79 -36.17 8.53
C HIS A 129 -8.60 -35.63 9.30
N PHE A 130 -7.74 -34.91 8.59
CA PHE A 130 -6.57 -34.26 9.17
C PHE A 130 -6.76 -32.76 9.02
N GLY A 131 -6.57 -32.03 10.12
CA GLY A 131 -6.84 -30.61 10.19
C GLY A 131 -5.57 -29.79 10.38
N PHE A 132 -5.60 -28.56 9.89
CA PHE A 132 -4.68 -27.50 10.31
C PHE A 132 -5.45 -26.21 10.50
N GLN A 133 -4.87 -25.28 11.25
CA GLN A 133 -5.41 -23.94 11.37
C GLN A 133 -4.41 -22.92 10.82
N VAL A 134 -4.95 -21.84 10.27
CA VAL A 134 -4.19 -20.67 9.85
C VAL A 134 -4.66 -19.48 10.67
N SER A 135 -3.73 -18.78 11.31
CA SER A 135 -4.00 -17.64 12.18
C SER A 135 -3.24 -16.41 11.67
N SER A 136 -3.98 -15.34 11.37
CA SER A 136 -3.42 -14.03 10.97
C SER A 136 -4.43 -12.93 11.28
N GLY A 137 -3.97 -11.79 11.79
CA GLY A 137 -4.78 -10.60 12.04
C GLY A 137 -6.07 -10.86 12.79
N GLY A 138 -5.97 -11.26 14.06
CA GLY A 138 -7.12 -11.56 14.93
C GLY A 138 -8.04 -12.69 14.44
N ARG A 139 -7.77 -13.28 13.26
CA ARG A 139 -8.60 -14.31 12.63
C ARG A 139 -7.88 -15.65 12.71
N THR A 140 -8.68 -16.70 12.89
CA THR A 140 -8.22 -18.08 12.78
C THR A 140 -9.21 -18.86 11.95
N ILE A 141 -8.73 -19.52 10.89
CA ILE A 141 -9.52 -20.43 10.08
C ILE A 141 -9.06 -21.87 10.31
N LYS A 142 -10.00 -22.81 10.26
CA LYS A 142 -9.72 -24.25 10.36
C LYS A 142 -9.94 -24.89 9.01
N LEU A 143 -8.94 -25.62 8.53
CA LEU A 143 -8.94 -26.32 7.26
C LEU A 143 -8.71 -27.81 7.48
N ARG A 144 -9.19 -28.62 6.55
CA ARG A 144 -9.09 -30.09 6.55
C ARG A 144 -8.66 -30.61 5.20
N THR A 145 -7.89 -31.69 5.24
CA THR A 145 -7.55 -32.51 4.08
C THR A 145 -7.82 -34.00 4.39
N LYS A 146 -7.67 -34.85 3.37
CA LYS A 146 -7.85 -36.31 3.49
C LYS A 146 -6.57 -37.03 3.95
N SER A 147 -5.44 -36.34 4.09
CA SER A 147 -4.15 -36.97 4.39
C SER A 147 -3.32 -36.10 5.33
N SER A 148 -2.72 -36.74 6.34
CA SER A 148 -1.77 -36.08 7.24
C SER A 148 -0.58 -35.49 6.49
N SER A 149 -0.10 -36.15 5.41
CA SER A 149 0.98 -35.61 4.57
C SER A 149 0.60 -34.27 3.96
N LYS A 150 -0.61 -34.17 3.37
CA LYS A 150 -1.09 -32.92 2.79
C LYS A 150 -1.21 -31.80 3.83
N VAL A 151 -1.59 -32.14 5.07
CA VAL A 151 -1.60 -31.16 6.17
C VAL A 151 -0.20 -30.62 6.45
N LYS A 152 0.80 -31.50 6.56
CA LYS A 152 2.20 -31.11 6.76
C LYS A 152 2.72 -30.24 5.62
N ASP A 153 2.39 -30.61 4.38
CA ASP A 153 2.79 -29.84 3.19
C ASP A 153 2.20 -28.42 3.23
N TRP A 154 0.90 -28.27 3.56
CA TRP A 154 0.25 -26.97 3.70
C TRP A 154 0.84 -26.13 4.84
N VAL A 155 1.02 -26.72 6.03
CA VAL A 155 1.61 -26.03 7.18
C VAL A 155 3.03 -25.56 6.86
N THR A 156 3.82 -26.41 6.20
CA THR A 156 5.19 -26.08 5.77
C THR A 156 5.18 -24.96 4.74
N ALA A 157 4.36 -25.07 3.69
CA ALA A 157 4.28 -24.06 2.63
C ALA A 157 3.84 -22.68 3.15
N ILE A 158 2.82 -22.63 4.03
CA ILE A 158 2.31 -21.38 4.60
C ILE A 158 3.36 -20.72 5.51
N ASN A 159 4.03 -21.50 6.36
CA ASN A 159 5.09 -20.97 7.21
C ASN A 159 6.34 -20.57 6.41
N ALA A 160 6.61 -21.24 5.28
CA ALA A 160 7.68 -20.87 4.35
C ALA A 160 7.35 -19.62 3.51
N ALA A 161 6.07 -19.29 3.29
CA ALA A 161 5.65 -18.07 2.61
C ALA A 161 6.03 -16.76 3.37
N ARG A 162 6.67 -16.89 4.54
CA ARG A 162 7.30 -15.79 5.31
C ARG A 162 8.71 -15.43 4.82
N GLN A 163 9.38 -16.30 4.05
CA GLN A 163 10.84 -16.49 4.10
C GLN A 163 11.77 -15.57 3.27
N PRO A 164 11.34 -14.48 2.58
CA PRO A 164 12.30 -13.42 2.29
C PRO A 164 12.18 -12.30 3.34
N PRO A 165 13.30 -11.86 3.95
CA PRO A 165 13.33 -10.66 4.80
C PRO A 165 12.94 -9.37 4.05
N GLU A 166 12.68 -9.44 2.75
CA GLU A 166 12.18 -8.34 1.92
C GLU A 166 10.64 -8.33 1.77
N GLY A 167 9.95 -9.31 2.37
CA GLY A 167 8.50 -9.47 2.34
C GLY A 167 7.76 -8.89 3.55
N TRP A 168 6.43 -8.80 3.48
CA TRP A 168 5.59 -8.17 4.50
C TRP A 168 5.37 -8.97 5.78
N CYS A 169 5.72 -10.26 5.78
CA CYS A 169 5.41 -11.18 6.88
C CYS A 169 6.49 -11.22 7.97
N TYR A 170 7.39 -10.24 7.96
CA TYR A 170 8.54 -10.12 8.86
C TYR A 170 8.52 -8.74 9.54
N PRO A 171 8.90 -8.62 10.82
CA PRO A 171 9.00 -7.32 11.48
C PRO A 171 10.24 -6.56 10.98
N HIS A 172 10.04 -5.34 10.49
CA HIS A 172 11.13 -4.53 9.91
C HIS A 172 11.61 -3.44 10.86
N ARG A 173 12.57 -2.62 10.39
CA ARG A 173 13.04 -1.42 11.09
C ARG A 173 11.86 -0.63 11.64
N PHE A 174 11.97 -0.19 12.91
CA PHE A 174 10.93 0.48 13.70
C PHE A 174 9.71 -0.38 14.08
N GLY A 175 9.74 -1.69 13.80
CA GLY A 175 8.59 -2.58 13.95
C GLY A 175 7.54 -2.39 12.85
N SER A 176 7.93 -1.82 11.70
CA SER A 176 7.00 -1.65 10.58
C SER A 176 6.64 -2.98 9.92
N PHE A 177 5.41 -3.09 9.41
CA PHE A 177 5.03 -4.18 8.51
C PHE A 177 5.73 -4.13 7.14
N ALA A 178 6.24 -2.97 6.75
CA ALA A 178 6.90 -2.74 5.47
C ALA A 178 8.43 -2.65 5.64
N PRO A 179 9.21 -3.33 4.78
CA PRO A 179 10.66 -3.22 4.79
C PRO A 179 11.11 -1.87 4.26
N PRO A 180 12.36 -1.45 4.54
CA PRO A 180 12.99 -0.36 3.80
C PRO A 180 13.06 -0.69 2.29
N ARG A 181 12.76 0.30 1.46
CA ARG A 181 12.76 0.26 -0.02
C ARG A 181 13.80 1.24 -0.58
N GLY A 182 14.15 1.11 -1.86
CA GLY A 182 15.16 1.96 -2.51
C GLY A 182 16.59 1.68 -2.03
N LEU A 183 16.83 0.47 -1.50
CA LEU A 183 18.18 -0.03 -1.20
C LEU A 183 18.90 -0.54 -2.45
N LEU A 184 18.12 -0.94 -3.45
CA LEU A 184 18.54 -1.38 -4.78
C LEU A 184 17.82 -0.51 -5.83
N GLU A 185 18.17 -0.67 -7.11
CA GLU A 185 17.43 -0.07 -8.23
C GLU A 185 16.08 -0.80 -8.44
N ASP A 186 15.15 -0.57 -7.53
CA ASP A 186 13.83 -1.20 -7.48
C ASP A 186 12.69 -0.27 -7.96
N GLY A 187 13.04 0.93 -8.44
CA GLY A 187 12.11 1.97 -8.88
C GLY A 187 11.50 2.81 -7.75
N SER A 188 11.98 2.69 -6.51
CA SER A 188 11.49 3.49 -5.39
C SER A 188 11.87 4.96 -5.53
N MET A 189 10.86 5.81 -5.70
CA MET A 189 11.03 7.26 -5.76
C MET A 189 10.03 7.95 -4.81
N ALA A 190 10.40 9.14 -4.35
CA ALA A 190 9.51 10.03 -3.62
C ALA A 190 9.54 11.44 -4.21
N GLN A 191 8.46 12.17 -3.96
CA GLN A 191 8.32 13.57 -4.33
C GLN A 191 7.45 14.26 -3.27
N TRP A 192 7.91 15.37 -2.72
CA TRP A 192 7.15 16.14 -1.73
C TRP A 192 6.40 17.29 -2.41
N PHE A 193 5.31 17.74 -1.77
CA PHE A 193 4.47 18.86 -2.17
C PHE A 193 4.16 19.69 -0.93
N ILE A 194 4.29 21.00 -1.07
CA ILE A 194 3.89 21.98 -0.05
C ILE A 194 2.55 22.59 -0.50
N ASP A 195 1.60 22.62 0.43
CA ASP A 195 0.24 23.10 0.27
C ASP A 195 -0.66 22.30 -0.69
N GLY A 196 -1.95 22.65 -0.65
CA GLY A 196 -3.00 21.97 -1.40
C GLY A 196 -2.91 22.15 -2.91
N GLN A 197 -2.44 23.29 -3.41
CA GLN A 197 -2.42 23.59 -4.85
C GLN A 197 -1.59 22.55 -5.62
N ALA A 198 -0.32 22.39 -5.26
CA ALA A 198 0.58 21.44 -5.91
C ALA A 198 0.17 19.99 -5.65
N GLY A 199 -0.23 19.66 -4.42
CA GLY A 199 -0.66 18.31 -4.06
C GLY A 199 -1.91 17.86 -4.81
N PHE A 200 -2.94 18.72 -4.89
CA PHE A 200 -4.19 18.41 -5.58
C PHE A 200 -4.05 18.41 -7.10
N GLU A 201 -3.21 19.27 -7.69
CA GLU A 201 -2.86 19.21 -9.12
C GLU A 201 -2.26 17.85 -9.49
N ALA A 202 -1.30 17.37 -8.69
CA ALA A 202 -0.66 16.08 -8.92
C ALA A 202 -1.65 14.91 -8.76
N ILE A 203 -2.53 14.96 -7.75
CA ILE A 203 -3.57 13.94 -7.55
C ILE A 203 -4.58 13.94 -8.70
N ALA A 204 -5.05 15.11 -9.15
CA ALA A 204 -5.96 15.25 -10.27
C ALA A 204 -5.37 14.64 -11.54
N SER A 205 -4.13 15.00 -11.85
CA SER A 205 -3.39 14.49 -13.01
C SER A 205 -3.24 12.97 -12.95
N SER A 206 -2.92 12.40 -11.79
CA SER A 206 -2.84 10.93 -11.65
C SER A 206 -4.19 10.25 -11.82
N ILE A 207 -5.27 10.79 -11.24
CA ILE A 207 -6.63 10.25 -11.42
C ILE A 207 -7.03 10.29 -12.90
N GLU A 208 -6.76 11.37 -13.62
CA GLU A 208 -7.07 11.48 -15.06
C GLU A 208 -6.39 10.40 -15.91
N HIS A 209 -5.21 9.94 -15.51
CA HIS A 209 -4.46 8.92 -16.24
C HIS A 209 -4.73 7.49 -15.78
N ALA A 210 -5.50 7.29 -14.70
CA ALA A 210 -5.81 5.97 -14.13
C ALA A 210 -6.39 5.00 -15.17
N LYS A 211 -5.94 3.75 -15.13
CA LYS A 211 -6.29 2.69 -16.09
C LYS A 211 -6.98 1.47 -15.47
N SER A 212 -6.74 1.19 -14.19
CA SER A 212 -7.26 -0.02 -13.54
C SER A 212 -7.99 0.29 -12.23
N GLU A 213 -7.31 0.88 -11.26
CA GLU A 213 -7.82 0.99 -9.89
C GLU A 213 -7.43 2.30 -9.22
N ILE A 214 -8.38 2.88 -8.48
CA ILE A 214 -8.14 4.03 -7.61
C ILE A 214 -8.57 3.65 -6.18
N PHE A 215 -7.66 3.79 -5.21
CA PHE A 215 -7.96 3.64 -3.79
C PHE A 215 -7.88 5.00 -3.10
N ILE A 216 -8.89 5.34 -2.31
CA ILE A 216 -8.91 6.59 -1.52
C ILE A 216 -9.25 6.26 -0.07
N ALA A 217 -8.41 6.66 0.88
CA ALA A 217 -8.74 6.65 2.30
C ALA A 217 -8.61 8.07 2.87
N GLY A 218 -9.56 8.48 3.71
CA GLY A 218 -9.57 9.83 4.27
C GLY A 218 -10.37 9.94 5.56
N TRP A 219 -9.97 10.90 6.40
CA TRP A 219 -10.74 11.29 7.58
C TRP A 219 -11.99 12.06 7.17
N TRP A 220 -11.85 12.94 6.18
CA TRP A 220 -12.95 13.69 5.58
C TRP A 220 -12.77 13.78 4.07
N LEU A 221 -13.86 13.61 3.31
CA LEU A 221 -13.85 13.66 1.84
C LEU A 221 -15.08 14.43 1.36
N CYS A 222 -14.85 15.47 0.54
CA CYS A 222 -15.90 16.28 -0.10
C CYS A 222 -15.95 15.97 -1.60
N PRO A 223 -16.98 15.28 -2.10
CA PRO A 223 -17.08 14.91 -3.52
C PRO A 223 -17.03 16.11 -4.47
N GLU A 224 -17.51 17.27 -4.02
CA GLU A 224 -17.59 18.50 -4.81
C GLU A 224 -16.31 19.36 -4.72
N LEU A 225 -15.22 18.85 -4.12
CA LEU A 225 -13.92 19.55 -4.09
C LEU A 225 -13.35 19.68 -5.51
N TYR A 226 -12.93 20.89 -5.88
CA TYR A 226 -12.17 21.14 -7.10
C TYR A 226 -10.67 20.95 -6.82
N LEU A 227 -10.01 20.08 -7.58
CA LEU A 227 -8.58 19.82 -7.39
C LEU A 227 -7.70 20.86 -8.11
N ARG A 228 -8.23 21.57 -9.10
CA ARG A 228 -7.55 22.66 -9.82
C ARG A 228 -8.35 23.96 -9.76
N ARG A 229 -7.67 25.11 -9.72
CA ARG A 229 -8.26 26.45 -9.61
C ARG A 229 -7.62 27.41 -10.63
N PRO A 230 -8.31 28.47 -11.10
CA PRO A 230 -9.67 28.92 -10.72
C PRO A 230 -10.78 27.92 -11.07
N PHE A 231 -11.75 27.72 -10.17
CA PHE A 231 -12.68 26.59 -10.29
C PHE A 231 -13.64 26.71 -11.49
N GLU A 232 -13.95 27.94 -11.93
CA GLU A 232 -14.84 28.22 -13.07
C GLU A 232 -14.33 27.62 -14.39
N HIS A 233 -13.00 27.56 -14.57
CA HIS A 233 -12.38 27.00 -15.77
C HIS A 233 -12.02 25.51 -15.63
N HIS A 234 -12.15 24.96 -14.42
CA HIS A 234 -11.70 23.61 -14.09
C HIS A 234 -12.83 22.73 -13.54
N GLY A 235 -14.03 22.84 -14.13
CA GLY A 235 -15.19 21.99 -13.84
C GLY A 235 -14.90 20.48 -13.89
N SER A 236 -14.06 20.05 -14.84
CA SER A 236 -13.65 18.65 -14.98
C SER A 236 -12.74 18.15 -13.85
N SER A 237 -12.12 19.06 -13.09
CA SER A 237 -11.23 18.72 -11.96
C SER A 237 -11.96 18.51 -10.64
N ARG A 238 -13.30 18.64 -10.63
CA ARG A 238 -14.11 18.32 -9.44
C ARG A 238 -14.00 16.84 -9.14
N LEU A 239 -13.80 16.48 -7.87
CA LEU A 239 -13.43 15.13 -7.45
C LEU A 239 -14.44 14.08 -7.95
N ASP A 240 -15.73 14.33 -7.75
CA ASP A 240 -16.82 13.46 -8.22
C ASP A 240 -16.82 13.30 -9.76
N ALA A 241 -16.62 14.39 -10.51
CA ALA A 241 -16.57 14.38 -11.97
C ALA A 241 -15.35 13.61 -12.51
N LEU A 242 -14.18 13.78 -11.89
CA LEU A 242 -12.96 13.04 -12.24
C LEU A 242 -13.15 11.54 -12.03
N LEU A 243 -13.66 11.14 -10.86
CA LEU A 243 -13.90 9.74 -10.54
C LEU A 243 -14.98 9.14 -11.44
N GLU A 244 -16.07 9.87 -11.72
CA GLU A 244 -17.11 9.42 -12.65
C GLU A 244 -16.55 9.20 -14.06
N ALA A 245 -15.74 10.13 -14.57
CA ALA A 245 -15.14 10.03 -15.89
C ALA A 245 -14.23 8.80 -16.03
N ARG A 246 -13.44 8.49 -14.99
CA ARG A 246 -12.61 7.27 -14.96
C ARG A 246 -13.43 6.01 -14.78
N ALA A 247 -14.44 6.04 -13.93
CA ALA A 247 -15.32 4.90 -13.68
C ALA A 247 -16.06 4.47 -14.95
N LYS A 248 -16.50 5.43 -15.78
CA LYS A 248 -17.10 5.21 -17.11
C LYS A 248 -16.14 4.56 -18.12
N GLN A 249 -14.83 4.68 -17.90
CA GLN A 249 -13.78 4.03 -18.70
C GLN A 249 -13.37 2.66 -18.14
N GLY A 250 -14.09 2.14 -17.14
CA GLY A 250 -13.86 0.80 -16.56
C GLY A 250 -12.98 0.78 -15.31
N VAL A 251 -12.42 1.92 -14.89
CA VAL A 251 -11.59 2.01 -13.68
C VAL A 251 -12.42 1.67 -12.44
N GLN A 252 -11.91 0.79 -11.59
CA GLN A 252 -12.54 0.42 -10.32
C GLN A 252 -12.10 1.38 -9.21
N ILE A 253 -13.05 1.90 -8.44
CA ILE A 253 -12.79 2.96 -7.46
C ILE A 253 -13.26 2.51 -6.08
N TYR A 254 -12.34 2.47 -5.12
CA TYR A 254 -12.58 2.00 -3.77
C TYR A 254 -12.25 3.08 -2.76
N ILE A 255 -13.26 3.49 -1.97
CA ILE A 255 -13.14 4.62 -1.05
C ILE A 255 -13.43 4.15 0.37
N LEU A 256 -12.50 4.38 1.29
CA LEU A 256 -12.62 4.07 2.71
C LEU A 256 -12.63 5.36 3.54
N MET A 257 -13.78 5.69 4.11
CA MET A 257 -13.97 6.91 4.89
C MET A 257 -14.05 6.60 6.38
N TYR A 258 -13.57 7.52 7.20
CA TYR A 258 -13.94 7.54 8.62
C TYR A 258 -15.46 7.72 8.75
N LYS A 259 -16.08 6.88 9.57
CA LYS A 259 -17.46 7.08 10.05
C LYS A 259 -17.37 7.85 11.35
N GLU A 260 -17.90 9.07 11.34
CA GLU A 260 -17.92 9.96 12.50
C GLU A 260 -19.03 9.65 13.50
N VAL A 261 -18.79 10.06 14.74
CA VAL A 261 -19.85 10.26 15.73
C VAL A 261 -20.57 11.56 15.35
N ALA A 262 -21.70 11.45 14.66
CA ALA A 262 -22.42 12.58 14.06
C ALA A 262 -22.84 13.68 15.05
N LEU A 263 -22.94 13.36 16.34
CA LEU A 263 -23.20 14.36 17.39
C LEU A 263 -21.97 15.24 17.70
N ALA A 264 -20.76 14.72 17.47
CA ALA A 264 -19.51 15.39 17.82
C ALA A 264 -18.80 16.03 16.62
N LEU A 265 -19.06 15.55 15.40
CA LEU A 265 -18.36 15.99 14.19
C LEU A 265 -19.34 16.24 13.04
N LYS A 266 -19.11 17.32 12.28
CA LYS A 266 -19.99 17.77 11.18
C LYS A 266 -19.57 17.32 9.78
N ILE A 267 -18.54 16.48 9.65
CA ILE A 267 -17.97 16.06 8.37
C ILE A 267 -18.95 15.31 7.44
N ASN A 268 -20.03 14.76 8.00
CA ASN A 268 -21.13 14.07 7.31
C ASN A 268 -20.66 13.06 6.26
N SER A 269 -19.94 12.03 6.69
CA SER A 269 -19.46 10.99 5.77
C SER A 269 -20.59 10.22 5.08
N LEU A 270 -21.81 10.24 5.66
CA LEU A 270 -22.98 9.62 5.03
C LEU A 270 -23.39 10.36 3.75
N TYR A 271 -23.39 11.70 3.76
CA TYR A 271 -23.62 12.52 2.58
C TYR A 271 -22.62 12.17 1.47
N SER A 272 -21.32 12.24 1.77
CA SER A 272 -20.26 11.96 0.79
C SER A 272 -20.37 10.54 0.22
N LYS A 273 -20.65 9.55 1.08
CA LYS A 273 -20.88 8.17 0.65
C LYS A 273 -22.05 8.06 -0.33
N ASN A 274 -23.18 8.67 -0.02
CA ASN A 274 -24.37 8.59 -0.87
C ASN A 274 -24.12 9.27 -2.22
N ARG A 275 -23.46 10.44 -2.22
CA ARG A 275 -23.10 11.16 -3.44
C ARG A 275 -22.17 10.33 -4.33
N LEU A 276 -21.09 9.80 -3.77
CA LEU A 276 -20.10 9.00 -4.49
C LEU A 276 -20.66 7.67 -5.02
N LEU A 277 -21.50 6.97 -4.25
CA LEU A 277 -22.11 5.72 -4.72
C LEU A 277 -23.05 5.94 -5.93
N ASN A 278 -23.60 7.16 -6.08
CA ASN A 278 -24.53 7.49 -7.14
C ASN A 278 -23.85 7.95 -8.44
N ILE A 279 -22.53 8.12 -8.48
CA ILE A 279 -21.84 8.58 -9.70
C ILE A 279 -21.63 7.45 -10.71
N HIS A 280 -21.30 6.24 -10.26
CA HIS A 280 -21.09 5.07 -11.14
C HIS A 280 -21.05 3.75 -10.35
N GLU A 281 -21.43 2.63 -10.98
CA GLU A 281 -21.43 1.32 -10.32
C GLU A 281 -20.03 0.80 -9.93
N ASN A 282 -19.00 1.23 -10.64
CA ASN A 282 -17.58 0.92 -10.34
C ASN A 282 -17.06 1.65 -9.10
N VAL A 283 -17.84 2.54 -8.50
CA VAL A 283 -17.48 3.29 -7.29
C VAL A 283 -18.05 2.59 -6.06
N LYS A 284 -17.17 2.10 -5.20
CA LYS A 284 -17.53 1.42 -3.95
C LYS A 284 -17.03 2.22 -2.76
N VAL A 285 -17.94 2.53 -1.84
CA VAL A 285 -17.63 3.35 -0.65
C VAL A 285 -17.94 2.60 0.65
N LEU A 286 -16.94 2.54 1.52
CA LEU A 286 -17.06 2.04 2.90
C LEU A 286 -16.86 3.18 3.89
N ARG A 287 -17.61 3.11 4.99
CA ARG A 287 -17.44 3.96 6.17
C ARG A 287 -17.23 3.03 7.35
N TYR A 288 -16.25 3.34 8.20
CA TYR A 288 -15.92 2.54 9.38
C TYR A 288 -15.23 3.47 10.41
N PRO A 289 -15.34 3.25 11.74
CA PRO A 289 -15.98 2.14 12.46
C PRO A 289 -17.49 2.30 12.66
N ASP A 290 -18.21 1.19 12.76
CA ASP A 290 -19.58 1.20 13.28
C ASP A 290 -19.54 1.29 14.82
N HIS A 291 -19.59 2.52 15.37
CA HIS A 291 -19.35 2.82 16.79
C HIS A 291 -20.12 1.94 17.78
N PHE A 292 -21.42 1.71 17.54
CA PHE A 292 -22.25 0.90 18.43
C PHE A 292 -21.76 -0.56 18.52
N SER A 293 -21.39 -1.16 17.38
CA SER A 293 -20.92 -2.55 17.34
C SER A 293 -19.44 -2.70 17.69
N SER A 294 -18.62 -1.67 17.43
CA SER A 294 -17.18 -1.72 17.69
C SER A 294 -16.79 -1.22 19.09
N GLY A 295 -17.63 -0.43 19.75
CA GLY A 295 -17.30 0.25 21.01
C GLY A 295 -16.26 1.37 20.87
N VAL A 296 -15.90 1.75 19.64
CA VAL A 296 -14.86 2.76 19.37
C VAL A 296 -15.51 4.13 19.18
N TYR A 297 -15.41 5.02 20.17
CA TYR A 297 -16.03 6.36 20.11
C TYR A 297 -15.04 7.53 20.06
N LEU A 298 -13.80 7.34 20.54
CA LEU A 298 -12.82 8.43 20.69
C LEU A 298 -11.72 8.45 19.63
N TRP A 299 -11.59 7.37 18.85
CA TRP A 299 -10.55 7.22 17.84
C TRP A 299 -11.13 7.37 16.43
N SER A 300 -10.30 7.80 15.49
CA SER A 300 -10.66 7.97 14.09
C SER A 300 -9.70 7.24 13.15
N HIS A 301 -10.15 7.03 11.92
CA HIS A 301 -9.24 6.76 10.80
C HIS A 301 -8.77 8.09 10.26
N HIS A 302 -7.48 8.36 10.38
CA HIS A 302 -6.92 9.69 10.17
C HIS A 302 -5.94 9.76 9.01
N GLU A 303 -5.62 8.63 8.38
CA GLU A 303 -4.75 8.62 7.20
C GLU A 303 -5.45 9.25 6.00
N LYS A 304 -4.65 9.95 5.18
CA LYS A 304 -5.08 10.50 3.89
C LYS A 304 -4.25 9.84 2.80
N ILE A 305 -4.90 9.02 1.99
CA ILE A 305 -4.25 8.16 1.01
C ILE A 305 -5.01 8.27 -0.31
N VAL A 306 -4.29 8.47 -1.41
CA VAL A 306 -4.78 8.26 -2.77
C VAL A 306 -3.80 7.34 -3.49
N ILE A 307 -4.26 6.24 -4.07
CA ILE A 307 -3.44 5.29 -4.82
C ILE A 307 -4.03 5.15 -6.20
N VAL A 308 -3.20 5.26 -7.24
CA VAL A 308 -3.59 5.07 -8.63
C VAL A 308 -2.78 3.92 -9.22
N ASP A 309 -3.50 2.91 -9.72
CA ASP A 309 -3.02 1.73 -10.44
C ASP A 309 -1.92 0.93 -9.71
N ASN A 310 -1.80 1.07 -8.38
CA ASN A 310 -0.68 0.55 -7.58
C ASN A 310 0.71 1.01 -8.11
N GLN A 311 0.76 2.14 -8.81
CA GLN A 311 1.98 2.73 -9.40
C GLN A 311 2.44 3.98 -8.64
N VAL A 312 1.48 4.82 -8.24
CA VAL A 312 1.74 6.02 -7.44
C VAL A 312 0.76 6.07 -6.26
N CYS A 313 1.26 6.45 -5.09
CA CYS A 313 0.42 6.79 -3.96
C CYS A 313 0.77 8.15 -3.38
N TYR A 314 -0.24 8.88 -2.94
CA TYR A 314 -0.14 10.15 -2.23
C TYR A 314 -0.49 9.93 -0.76
N ILE A 315 0.38 10.34 0.14
CA ILE A 315 0.20 10.29 1.60
C ILE A 315 0.67 11.60 2.24
N GLY A 316 0.04 12.02 3.33
CA GLY A 316 0.42 13.23 4.05
C GLY A 316 -0.73 13.79 4.89
N GLY A 317 -0.76 15.11 5.08
CA GLY A 317 -1.77 15.80 5.90
C GLY A 317 -3.04 16.23 5.15
N LEU A 318 -3.01 16.26 3.82
CA LEU A 318 -4.12 16.76 2.99
C LEU A 318 -5.22 15.72 2.79
N ASP A 319 -6.38 15.95 3.40
CA ASP A 319 -7.63 15.28 3.04
C ASP A 319 -8.18 15.88 1.73
N LEU A 320 -8.85 15.06 0.90
CA LEU A 320 -9.61 15.54 -0.27
C LEU A 320 -10.94 16.18 0.17
N CYS A 321 -10.85 17.27 0.92
CA CYS A 321 -12.00 18.00 1.45
C CYS A 321 -11.82 19.52 1.40
N PHE A 322 -12.89 20.24 1.72
CA PHE A 322 -12.91 21.70 1.70
C PHE A 322 -11.93 22.33 2.69
N GLY A 323 -11.44 23.52 2.34
CA GLY A 323 -10.52 24.34 3.12
C GLY A 323 -9.05 23.95 3.00
N ARG A 324 -8.72 22.85 2.30
CA ARG A 324 -7.35 22.32 2.18
C ARG A 324 -6.60 22.82 0.95
N TYR A 325 -7.31 23.32 -0.07
CA TYR A 325 -6.66 23.93 -1.22
C TYR A 325 -6.03 25.24 -0.76
N ASP A 326 -4.73 25.40 -0.92
CA ASP A 326 -4.04 26.67 -0.68
C ASP A 326 -2.77 26.74 -1.51
N SER A 327 -2.23 27.94 -1.64
CA SER A 327 -0.93 28.23 -2.26
C SER A 327 -0.02 28.87 -1.21
N PRO A 328 1.31 28.96 -1.43
CA PRO A 328 2.24 29.63 -0.53
C PRO A 328 1.92 31.11 -0.29
N ASP A 329 1.13 31.74 -1.15
CA ASP A 329 0.63 33.11 -0.93
C ASP A 329 -0.29 33.20 0.30
N HIS A 330 -0.90 32.09 0.71
CA HIS A 330 -1.82 31.98 1.84
C HIS A 330 -2.86 33.11 1.90
N LYS A 331 -3.48 33.41 0.75
CA LYS A 331 -4.43 34.52 0.65
C LYS A 331 -5.62 34.30 1.59
N VAL A 332 -5.96 35.38 2.28
CA VAL A 332 -7.03 35.40 3.30
C VAL A 332 -8.37 35.89 2.76
N THR A 333 -8.42 36.40 1.53
CA THR A 333 -9.62 36.92 0.86
C THR A 333 -9.76 36.34 -0.55
N ASP A 334 -11.00 36.26 -1.04
CA ASP A 334 -11.36 35.78 -2.38
C ASP A 334 -12.70 36.38 -2.80
N VAL A 335 -12.67 37.67 -3.17
CA VAL A 335 -13.83 38.46 -3.59
C VAL A 335 -13.55 39.09 -4.97
N PRO A 336 -14.31 38.74 -6.03
CA PRO A 336 -15.36 37.72 -6.07
C PRO A 336 -14.81 36.29 -5.87
N SER A 337 -15.68 35.31 -5.64
CA SER A 337 -15.27 33.91 -5.45
C SER A 337 -14.63 33.34 -6.72
N THR A 338 -13.33 33.09 -6.70
CA THR A 338 -12.58 32.57 -7.86
C THR A 338 -11.71 31.37 -7.52
N ILE A 339 -11.13 31.35 -6.32
CA ILE A 339 -10.23 30.29 -5.88
C ILE A 339 -10.94 29.30 -4.97
N TRP A 340 -11.77 29.74 -4.03
CA TRP A 340 -12.46 28.89 -3.07
C TRP A 340 -13.98 29.06 -3.22
N PRO A 341 -14.72 28.20 -3.94
CA PRO A 341 -16.16 28.29 -4.10
C PRO A 341 -16.89 27.83 -2.84
N GLY A 342 -17.96 28.53 -2.49
CA GLY A 342 -18.90 28.11 -1.45
C GLY A 342 -18.22 27.72 -0.14
N LYS A 343 -18.51 26.49 0.30
CA LYS A 343 -17.97 25.91 1.54
C LYS A 343 -16.46 25.74 1.59
N ASP A 344 -15.78 25.84 0.45
CA ASP A 344 -14.33 25.79 0.38
C ASP A 344 -13.68 27.09 0.88
N TYR A 345 -14.44 28.20 0.92
CA TYR A 345 -14.06 29.40 1.65
C TYR A 345 -14.26 29.14 3.15
N TYR A 346 -13.22 28.58 3.76
CA TYR A 346 -13.32 27.89 5.03
C TYR A 346 -12.60 28.62 6.16
N ASN A 347 -13.29 28.79 7.30
CA ASN A 347 -12.67 29.20 8.55
C ASN A 347 -13.41 28.51 9.72
N PRO A 348 -12.91 27.37 10.22
CA PRO A 348 -13.58 26.56 11.24
C PRO A 348 -13.66 27.25 12.60
N ARG A 349 -12.89 28.33 12.81
CA ARG A 349 -12.98 29.10 14.05
C ARG A 349 -14.21 30.01 14.07
N GLU A 350 -14.69 30.43 12.90
CA GLU A 350 -15.84 31.31 12.75
C GLU A 350 -17.13 30.51 12.58
N SER A 351 -17.15 29.60 11.60
CA SER A 351 -18.27 28.67 11.40
C SER A 351 -17.79 27.37 10.76
N GLU A 352 -18.40 26.26 11.20
CA GLU A 352 -18.27 24.97 10.54
C GLU A 352 -19.55 24.65 9.79
N PRO A 353 -19.48 24.24 8.51
CA PRO A 353 -20.67 23.99 7.71
C PRO A 353 -21.60 22.95 8.35
N ASN A 354 -22.88 23.28 8.44
CA ASN A 354 -23.90 22.45 9.11
C ASN A 354 -24.91 21.79 8.15
N SER A 355 -25.02 22.25 6.89
CA SER A 355 -25.89 21.66 5.86
C SER A 355 -25.12 21.43 4.57
N TRP A 356 -25.15 20.22 4.01
CA TRP A 356 -24.37 19.82 2.82
C TRP A 356 -25.18 19.81 1.52
N GLU A 357 -26.42 20.29 1.54
CA GLU A 357 -27.33 20.26 0.39
C GLU A 357 -26.91 21.22 -0.73
N ASP A 358 -26.31 22.35 -0.37
CA ASP A 358 -25.73 23.31 -1.30
C ASP A 358 -24.27 23.59 -0.91
N SER A 359 -23.34 22.93 -1.60
CA SER A 359 -21.91 23.12 -1.37
C SER A 359 -21.34 24.39 -2.01
N ALA A 360 -22.05 24.97 -2.98
CA ALA A 360 -21.63 26.17 -3.70
C ALA A 360 -22.00 27.45 -2.93
N LYS A 361 -22.92 27.36 -1.97
CA LYS A 361 -23.23 28.45 -1.05
C LYS A 361 -22.12 28.66 -0.02
N ASP A 362 -21.76 29.93 0.17
CA ASP A 362 -20.83 30.33 1.21
C ASP A 362 -21.40 30.10 2.61
N GLU A 363 -20.56 29.57 3.49
CA GLU A 363 -20.84 29.48 4.93
C GLU A 363 -20.56 30.83 5.64
N LEU A 364 -19.64 31.62 5.09
CA LEU A 364 -19.14 32.85 5.67
C LEU A 364 -19.32 34.02 4.70
N ASP A 365 -19.68 35.18 5.23
CA ASP A 365 -19.62 36.43 4.46
C ASP A 365 -18.16 36.82 4.18
N ARG A 366 -17.74 36.65 2.93
CA ARG A 366 -16.36 36.92 2.46
C ARG A 366 -15.91 38.36 2.65
N THR A 367 -16.85 39.31 2.70
CA THR A 367 -16.54 40.74 2.91
C THR A 367 -16.23 41.06 4.37
N LYS A 368 -16.66 40.18 5.28
CA LYS A 368 -16.56 40.37 6.73
C LYS A 368 -15.54 39.43 7.39
N TYR A 369 -15.46 38.19 6.92
CA TYR A 369 -14.64 37.15 7.54
C TYR A 369 -13.55 36.67 6.57
N PRO A 370 -12.26 36.74 6.94
CA PRO A 370 -11.22 36.11 6.16
C PRO A 370 -11.33 34.59 6.25
N ARG A 371 -10.98 33.89 5.17
CA ARG A 371 -10.72 32.45 5.26
C ARG A 371 -9.50 32.20 6.14
N MET A 372 -9.40 31.02 6.72
CA MET A 372 -8.21 30.58 7.44
C MET A 372 -7.26 29.89 6.46
N PRO A 373 -6.04 30.40 6.23
CA PRO A 373 -5.05 29.70 5.42
C PRO A 373 -4.73 28.30 5.91
N TRP A 374 -4.35 27.43 4.98
CA TRP A 374 -4.05 26.03 5.24
C TRP A 374 -2.66 25.71 4.69
N HIS A 375 -1.68 25.65 5.58
CA HIS A 375 -0.34 25.15 5.29
C HIS A 375 -0.28 23.65 5.59
N ASP A 376 0.21 22.84 4.65
CA ASP A 376 0.31 21.39 4.83
C ASP A 376 1.38 20.76 3.92
N VAL A 377 1.71 19.50 4.19
CA VAL A 377 2.71 18.73 3.44
C VAL A 377 2.12 17.40 2.95
N GLN A 378 2.36 17.11 1.68
CA GLN A 378 1.99 15.85 1.02
C GLN A 378 3.20 15.22 0.36
N CYS A 379 3.19 13.90 0.19
CA CYS A 379 4.24 13.14 -0.47
C CYS A 379 3.63 12.15 -1.45
N ALA A 380 4.20 12.05 -2.65
CA ALA A 380 3.98 10.97 -3.60
C ALA A 380 5.10 9.94 -3.50
N LEU A 381 4.74 8.66 -3.48
CA LEU A 381 5.67 7.52 -3.55
C LEU A 381 5.38 6.70 -4.80
N TYR A 382 6.44 6.22 -5.44
CA TYR A 382 6.39 5.41 -6.67
C TYR A 382 7.11 4.07 -6.44
N GLY A 383 6.70 3.03 -7.16
CA GLY A 383 7.35 1.72 -7.10
C GLY A 383 6.93 0.87 -5.88
N PRO A 384 7.82 0.02 -5.33
CA PRO A 384 7.51 -0.86 -4.20
C PRO A 384 6.86 -0.19 -2.96
N PRO A 385 7.26 1.02 -2.52
CA PRO A 385 6.61 1.70 -1.40
C PRO A 385 5.12 2.00 -1.65
N CYS A 386 4.73 2.29 -2.90
CA CYS A 386 3.31 2.47 -3.24
C CYS A 386 2.51 1.20 -2.98
N ARG A 387 3.08 0.04 -3.27
CA ARG A 387 2.44 -1.27 -3.03
C ARG A 387 2.37 -1.61 -1.54
N ASP A 388 3.32 -1.13 -0.74
CA ASP A 388 3.25 -1.23 0.72
C ASP A 388 2.04 -0.45 1.25
N VAL A 389 1.82 0.79 0.77
CA VAL A 389 0.63 1.60 1.12
C VAL A 389 -0.66 0.92 0.60
N ALA A 390 -0.64 0.37 -0.62
CA ALA A 390 -1.79 -0.35 -1.18
C ALA A 390 -2.15 -1.60 -0.38
N ARG A 391 -1.17 -2.36 0.11
CA ARG A 391 -1.43 -3.48 1.02
C ARG A 391 -2.13 -3.02 2.30
N HIS A 392 -1.70 -1.89 2.88
CA HIS A 392 -2.36 -1.32 4.05
C HIS A 392 -3.83 -0.98 3.76
N PHE A 393 -4.11 -0.36 2.61
CA PHE A 393 -5.49 -0.09 2.16
C PHE A 393 -6.30 -1.38 2.02
N VAL A 394 -5.78 -2.37 1.29
CA VAL A 394 -6.43 -3.67 1.07
C VAL A 394 -6.72 -4.40 2.39
N GLN A 395 -5.78 -4.37 3.33
CA GLN A 395 -5.97 -4.93 4.67
C GLN A 395 -7.15 -4.27 5.39
N ARG A 396 -7.17 -2.94 5.44
CA ARG A 396 -8.25 -2.15 6.05
C ARG A 396 -9.58 -2.36 5.36
N TRP A 397 -9.62 -2.31 4.03
CA TRP A 397 -10.83 -2.55 3.24
C TRP A 397 -11.46 -3.90 3.56
N ASN A 398 -10.67 -4.96 3.49
CA ASN A 398 -11.15 -6.32 3.76
C ASN A 398 -11.55 -6.51 5.23
N TYR A 399 -10.88 -5.83 6.16
CA TYR A 399 -11.27 -5.83 7.58
C TYR A 399 -12.60 -5.08 7.80
N SER A 400 -12.75 -3.87 7.28
CA SER A 400 -13.97 -3.07 7.41
C SER A 400 -15.17 -3.72 6.72
N LYS A 401 -14.97 -4.34 5.55
CA LYS A 401 -16.01 -5.12 4.86
C LYS A 401 -16.60 -6.19 5.79
N ARG A 402 -15.76 -6.99 6.45
CA ARG A 402 -16.20 -8.12 7.28
C ARG A 402 -16.91 -7.71 8.57
N ASN A 403 -16.62 -6.52 9.08
CA ASN A 403 -17.22 -6.01 10.31
C ASN A 403 -18.50 -5.20 10.06
N LYS A 404 -19.07 -5.25 8.84
CA LYS A 404 -20.26 -4.50 8.43
C LYS A 404 -21.41 -5.44 8.05
N ALA A 405 -22.66 -5.11 8.41
CA ALA A 405 -23.87 -5.81 7.94
C ALA A 405 -25.09 -4.87 7.89
N PRO A 406 -26.09 -5.09 6.99
CA PRO A 406 -26.22 -6.10 5.94
C PRO A 406 -25.66 -5.63 4.57
N ASN A 407 -25.62 -6.52 3.55
CA ASN A 407 -25.08 -6.34 2.18
C ASN A 407 -23.55 -6.49 2.00
N GLU A 408 -22.88 -7.19 2.91
CA GLU A 408 -21.45 -7.54 2.80
C GLU A 408 -21.09 -8.16 1.44
N GLN A 409 -22.01 -8.91 0.85
CA GLN A 409 -21.83 -9.64 -0.42
C GLN A 409 -21.70 -8.74 -1.65
N ALA A 410 -22.19 -7.49 -1.58
CA ALA A 410 -22.12 -6.51 -2.67
C ALA A 410 -20.79 -5.74 -2.69
N ILE A 411 -20.02 -5.81 -1.60
CA ILE A 411 -18.70 -5.18 -1.47
C ILE A 411 -17.66 -6.23 -1.85
N PRO A 412 -16.81 -5.97 -2.87
CA PRO A 412 -15.80 -6.94 -3.29
C PRO A 412 -14.66 -7.07 -2.26
N LEU A 413 -14.02 -8.24 -2.25
CA LEU A 413 -12.74 -8.43 -1.57
C LEU A 413 -11.62 -7.95 -2.49
N LEU A 414 -10.57 -7.39 -1.90
CA LEU A 414 -9.38 -6.94 -2.63
C LEU A 414 -8.19 -7.86 -2.34
N MET A 415 -7.28 -8.01 -3.30
CA MET A 415 -6.03 -8.76 -3.14
C MET A 415 -4.84 -7.81 -3.19
N PRO A 416 -3.83 -7.97 -2.31
CA PRO A 416 -2.66 -7.12 -2.33
C PRO A 416 -1.75 -7.48 -3.51
N HIS A 417 -1.35 -6.50 -4.32
CA HIS A 417 -0.36 -6.67 -5.39
C HIS A 417 1.01 -7.01 -4.80
N HIS A 418 1.77 -7.89 -5.43
CA HIS A 418 3.09 -8.30 -4.98
C HIS A 418 4.02 -7.11 -4.75
N HIS A 419 4.78 -7.15 -3.67
CA HIS A 419 5.58 -6.02 -3.20
C HIS A 419 6.68 -5.58 -4.17
N MET A 420 7.21 -6.47 -5.01
CA MET A 420 8.21 -6.14 -6.03
C MET A 420 7.58 -5.92 -7.40
N VAL A 421 8.09 -4.94 -8.15
CA VAL A 421 7.86 -4.86 -9.59
C VAL A 421 8.60 -6.04 -10.21
N ILE A 422 7.87 -7.07 -10.65
CA ILE A 422 8.45 -8.17 -11.42
C ILE A 422 8.54 -7.68 -12.86
N PRO A 423 9.74 -7.44 -13.43
CA PRO A 423 9.84 -7.05 -14.83
C PRO A 423 9.29 -8.19 -15.68
N HIS A 424 8.41 -7.88 -16.63
CA HIS A 424 7.74 -8.87 -17.49
C HIS A 424 8.69 -9.77 -18.32
N TYR A 425 10.00 -9.49 -18.32
CA TYR A 425 11.03 -10.19 -19.08
C TYR A 425 11.98 -11.09 -18.27
N LYS A 426 11.87 -11.19 -16.93
CA LYS A 426 12.70 -12.12 -16.14
C LYS A 426 12.20 -13.58 -16.12
N GLY A 427 11.53 -14.00 -17.20
CA GLY A 427 11.12 -15.38 -17.47
C GLY A 427 12.11 -16.19 -18.34
N ARG A 428 13.29 -15.66 -18.66
CA ARG A 428 14.38 -16.44 -19.29
C ARG A 428 15.73 -15.98 -18.73
N SER A 429 16.29 -16.75 -17.80
CA SER A 429 17.74 -16.76 -17.59
C SER A 429 18.39 -17.26 -18.88
N LYS A 430 18.86 -16.35 -19.74
CA LYS A 430 19.89 -16.71 -20.71
C LYS A 430 21.21 -16.73 -19.97
N GLU A 431 21.80 -17.91 -19.89
CA GLU A 431 23.20 -18.11 -19.55
C GLU A 431 24.05 -17.16 -20.38
N ALA A 432 24.94 -16.46 -19.70
CA ALA A 432 25.87 -15.54 -20.30
C ALA A 432 26.92 -16.33 -21.09
N ASN A 433 26.80 -16.33 -22.41
CA ASN A 433 27.95 -16.44 -23.29
C ASN A 433 28.17 -15.06 -23.89
N GLY A 434 29.34 -14.49 -23.59
CA GLY A 434 29.77 -13.22 -24.15
C GLY A 434 30.08 -13.36 -25.63
N GLU A 435 29.79 -12.30 -26.37
CA GLU A 435 30.76 -11.62 -27.23
C GLU A 435 30.17 -10.28 -27.66
N ALA A 436 31.06 -9.30 -27.81
CA ALA A 436 30.77 -7.89 -28.00
C ALA A 436 30.31 -7.58 -29.42
N GLU A 437 29.54 -6.51 -29.59
CA GLU A 437 29.97 -5.30 -30.33
C GLU A 437 28.83 -4.28 -30.43
N GLY A 438 29.19 -3.00 -30.29
CA GLY A 438 28.26 -1.88 -30.23
C GLY A 438 27.79 -1.39 -31.60
N LYS A 439 26.67 -0.67 -31.58
CA LYS A 439 26.42 0.52 -32.41
C LYS A 439 25.18 1.26 -31.89
N GLN A 440 25.36 2.56 -31.70
CA GLN A 440 24.31 3.54 -31.50
C GLN A 440 23.33 3.51 -32.68
N ASN A 441 22.04 3.70 -32.43
CA ASN A 441 21.10 4.21 -33.43
C ASN A 441 19.96 4.96 -32.76
N HIS A 442 19.78 6.19 -33.25
CA HIS A 442 18.56 6.96 -33.44
C HIS A 442 17.22 6.31 -33.02
N ASP A 443 16.50 6.98 -32.12
CA ASP A 443 15.06 6.81 -31.95
C ASP A 443 14.31 7.70 -32.95
N GLU A 444 13.73 7.08 -33.98
CA GLU A 444 12.57 7.60 -34.71
C GLU A 444 11.32 6.84 -34.28
N ASN A 445 10.25 7.61 -34.04
CA ASN A 445 8.91 7.14 -33.71
C ASN A 445 8.36 6.13 -34.75
N VAL A 446 7.92 4.96 -34.27
CA VAL A 446 6.84 4.21 -34.93
C VAL A 446 5.83 3.78 -33.87
N ASP A 447 4.73 4.52 -33.83
CA ASP A 447 3.49 4.17 -33.14
C ASP A 447 2.93 2.85 -33.71
N VAL A 448 3.09 1.75 -32.97
CA VAL A 448 2.30 0.54 -33.19
C VAL A 448 1.23 0.48 -32.11
N LYS A 449 0.02 0.94 -32.48
CA LYS A 449 -1.23 0.69 -31.74
C LYS A 449 -1.42 -0.83 -31.59
N LYS A 450 -1.00 -1.39 -30.46
CA LYS A 450 -1.52 -2.67 -29.96
C LYS A 450 -2.72 -2.38 -29.06
N THR A 451 -3.90 -2.45 -29.66
CA THR A 451 -5.18 -2.55 -28.96
C THR A 451 -5.20 -3.83 -28.13
N ALA A 452 -4.87 -3.74 -26.84
CA ALA A 452 -5.26 -4.73 -25.85
C ALA A 452 -6.65 -4.36 -25.32
N SER A 453 -7.68 -4.69 -26.11
CA SER A 453 -9.07 -4.67 -25.65
C SER A 453 -9.30 -5.89 -24.76
N LEU A 454 -9.24 -5.70 -23.44
CA LEU A 454 -9.73 -6.68 -22.46
C LEU A 454 -10.70 -6.00 -21.51
N ALA A 455 -11.86 -5.66 -22.05
CA ALA A 455 -13.11 -5.48 -21.31
C ALA A 455 -14.25 -5.95 -22.22
N SER A 456 -14.32 -7.27 -22.39
CA SER A 456 -15.48 -7.97 -22.91
C SER A 456 -15.81 -9.03 -21.86
N SER A 457 -17.06 -9.08 -21.43
CA SER A 457 -17.59 -9.96 -20.39
C SER A 457 -16.98 -11.37 -20.49
N ALA A 458 -16.16 -11.73 -19.51
CA ALA A 458 -15.57 -13.06 -19.43
C ALA A 458 -16.70 -14.10 -19.35
N SER A 459 -16.80 -14.94 -20.38
CA SER A 459 -17.63 -16.13 -20.33
C SER A 459 -17.02 -17.09 -19.30
N SER A 460 -17.83 -17.95 -18.69
CA SER A 460 -17.45 -18.82 -17.57
C SER A 460 -16.50 -19.98 -17.96
N GLN A 461 -15.83 -19.89 -19.12
CA GLN A 461 -15.13 -20.99 -19.78
C GLN A 461 -13.64 -20.76 -20.04
N ASP A 462 -13.08 -19.56 -19.80
CA ASP A 462 -11.67 -19.30 -20.14
C ASP A 462 -10.72 -19.92 -19.10
N VAL A 463 -10.18 -21.11 -19.43
CA VAL A 463 -9.09 -21.75 -18.69
C VAL A 463 -7.78 -21.01 -19.02
N PRO A 464 -6.95 -20.63 -18.04
CA PRO A 464 -5.64 -20.03 -18.30
C PRO A 464 -4.81 -20.98 -19.16
N LEU A 465 -4.36 -20.50 -20.32
CA LEU A 465 -3.48 -21.28 -21.20
C LEU A 465 -2.15 -21.51 -20.48
N LEU A 466 -1.84 -22.77 -20.19
CA LEU A 466 -0.55 -23.17 -19.61
C LEU A 466 0.61 -22.99 -20.60
N LEU A 467 0.29 -23.03 -21.89
CA LEU A 467 1.19 -22.78 -23.01
C LEU A 467 0.46 -21.90 -24.03
N PRO A 468 1.09 -20.82 -24.54
CA PRO A 468 0.48 -19.98 -25.56
C PRO A 468 0.21 -20.81 -26.83
N GLN A 469 -0.96 -20.65 -27.44
CA GLN A 469 -1.19 -21.09 -28.82
C GLN A 469 -0.39 -20.16 -29.74
N GLU A 470 0.62 -20.70 -30.42
CA GLU A 470 1.20 -20.00 -31.56
C GLU A 470 0.11 -19.95 -32.64
N LEU A 471 -0.34 -18.73 -32.97
CA LEU A 471 -1.23 -18.51 -34.10
C LEU A 471 -0.42 -18.84 -35.36
N GLU A 472 -0.73 -19.97 -36.01
CA GLU A 472 -0.26 -20.19 -37.37
C GLU A 472 -0.78 -19.05 -38.26
N PRO A 473 0.08 -18.41 -39.06
CA PRO A 473 -0.36 -17.36 -39.96
C PRO A 473 -1.35 -17.95 -40.98
N GLN A 474 -2.62 -17.55 -40.88
CA GLN A 474 -3.65 -17.96 -41.82
C GLN A 474 -3.27 -17.47 -43.22
N ALA A 475 -3.05 -18.41 -44.13
CA ALA A 475 -2.94 -18.16 -45.55
C ALA A 475 -4.27 -17.56 -46.04
N LEU A 476 -4.18 -16.40 -46.70
CA LEU A 476 -5.28 -15.81 -47.46
C LEU A 476 -5.63 -16.75 -48.63
N PRO A 477 -6.91 -16.88 -49.04
CA PRO A 477 -7.27 -17.67 -50.21
C PRO A 477 -6.77 -16.96 -51.48
N ASP A 478 -6.01 -17.69 -52.29
CA ASP A 478 -5.58 -17.28 -53.63
C ASP A 478 -6.78 -16.92 -54.52
N GLY A 479 -6.67 -15.76 -55.16
CA GLY A 479 -7.48 -15.38 -56.32
C GLY A 479 -6.66 -15.60 -57.59
N ASP A 480 -7.20 -16.42 -58.49
CA ASP A 480 -6.68 -16.78 -59.80
C ASP A 480 -6.17 -15.59 -60.62
N LEU A 481 -4.96 -15.71 -61.18
CA LEU A 481 -4.62 -15.22 -62.52
C LEU A 481 -3.53 -16.12 -63.12
N ALA A 482 -3.90 -16.83 -64.17
CA ALA A 482 -3.03 -17.66 -65.00
C ALA A 482 -1.99 -16.81 -65.76
N MET A 483 -0.79 -17.38 -66.00
CA MET A 483 -0.22 -17.59 -67.34
C MET A 483 1.23 -18.13 -67.27
N THR A 484 1.39 -19.31 -67.90
CA THR A 484 2.54 -19.80 -68.69
C THR A 484 3.95 -19.89 -68.09
N GLY A 485 4.41 -21.14 -67.93
CA GLY A 485 5.50 -21.66 -68.78
C GLY A 485 6.88 -21.85 -68.15
N PHE A 486 7.28 -23.11 -68.05
CA PHE A 486 8.59 -23.74 -68.34
C PHE A 486 9.17 -24.62 -67.24
N ASP A 487 9.37 -25.88 -67.65
CA ASP A 487 10.09 -26.97 -66.99
C ASP A 487 11.56 -26.66 -66.67
N ILE A 488 12.12 -27.39 -65.69
CA ILE A 488 13.30 -28.27 -65.82
C ILE A 488 13.64 -28.91 -64.44
N ASN A 489 13.68 -30.26 -64.42
CA ASN A 489 14.59 -31.23 -63.75
C ASN A 489 15.41 -30.78 -62.50
N GLN A 490 15.75 -31.58 -61.48
CA GLN A 490 16.07 -33.01 -61.33
C GLN A 490 16.34 -33.23 -59.81
N ALA A 491 15.74 -34.23 -59.16
CA ALA A 491 16.37 -35.47 -58.65
C ALA A 491 17.79 -35.36 -58.01
N ASP A 492 17.91 -35.69 -56.71
CA ASP A 492 18.65 -36.83 -56.13
C ASP A 492 18.88 -36.62 -54.61
N ASN A 493 18.43 -37.53 -53.72
CA ASN A 493 19.17 -38.71 -53.22
C ASN A 493 20.58 -38.38 -52.70
N ALA A 494 21.12 -38.89 -51.59
CA ALA A 494 20.67 -39.73 -50.49
C ALA A 494 21.86 -39.80 -49.50
N ASN A 495 21.61 -40.33 -48.31
CA ASN A 495 22.50 -41.24 -47.57
C ASN A 495 23.73 -40.69 -46.79
N LYS A 496 23.67 -40.94 -45.47
CA LYS A 496 24.40 -42.00 -44.73
C LYS A 496 25.31 -41.55 -43.58
N THR A 497 24.99 -42.13 -42.40
CA THR A 497 25.88 -42.74 -41.38
C THR A 497 27.04 -41.89 -40.83
N GLY A 498 27.22 -41.67 -39.54
CA GLY A 498 26.93 -42.49 -38.36
C GLY A 498 28.26 -42.75 -37.63
N PHE A 499 28.36 -42.48 -36.33
CA PHE A 499 29.37 -43.10 -35.45
C PHE A 499 28.95 -42.95 -33.98
N LYS A 500 28.83 -44.09 -33.29
CA LYS A 500 28.91 -44.22 -31.83
C LYS A 500 30.42 -44.23 -31.49
N GLN A 501 30.92 -43.76 -30.35
CA GLN A 501 30.85 -44.35 -29.01
C GLN A 501 31.87 -43.59 -28.07
N PRO A 502 32.12 -43.98 -26.80
CA PRO A 502 31.86 -43.19 -25.58
C PRO A 502 33.17 -42.75 -24.85
N LEU A 503 33.12 -42.57 -23.51
CA LEU A 503 34.18 -42.34 -22.48
C LEU A 503 34.03 -40.94 -21.83
N LEU A 504 34.20 -40.68 -20.52
CA LEU A 504 34.54 -41.47 -19.33
C LEU A 504 34.28 -40.60 -18.08
N ASN A 505 33.96 -41.26 -16.96
CA ASN A 505 33.91 -40.72 -15.60
C ASN A 505 35.11 -39.85 -15.20
N ARG A 506 34.85 -38.73 -14.50
CA ARG A 506 35.75 -38.21 -13.46
C ARG A 506 34.96 -37.79 -12.22
N LYS A 507 35.13 -38.58 -11.15
CA LYS A 507 34.84 -38.22 -9.76
C LYS A 507 35.76 -37.08 -9.33
N ALA A 508 35.23 -36.10 -8.60
CA ALA A 508 36.00 -35.29 -7.67
C ALA A 508 35.26 -35.26 -6.32
N LYS A 509 35.92 -35.80 -5.30
CA LYS A 509 35.59 -35.62 -3.88
C LYS A 509 35.94 -34.18 -3.50
N PHE A 510 35.11 -33.53 -2.69
CA PHE A 510 35.57 -32.45 -1.81
C PHE A 510 34.91 -32.59 -0.44
N ASP A 511 35.76 -32.51 0.58
CA ASP A 511 35.50 -32.86 1.96
C ASP A 511 34.90 -31.70 2.75
N ALA A 512 34.20 -32.05 3.83
CA ALA A 512 33.49 -31.14 4.72
C ALA A 512 34.44 -30.46 5.72
N SER A 513 34.40 -29.13 5.79
CA SER A 513 34.72 -28.33 6.99
C SER A 513 34.77 -26.85 6.62
N ARG A 514 33.75 -26.07 6.98
CA ARG A 514 33.93 -24.65 7.31
C ARG A 514 32.77 -24.14 8.16
N GLN A 515 33.15 -23.76 9.37
CA GLN A 515 32.32 -23.29 10.47
C GLN A 515 31.76 -21.88 10.22
N ASP A 516 30.61 -21.66 10.81
CA ASP A 516 29.86 -20.42 10.96
C ASP A 516 30.69 -19.26 11.52
N LEU A 517 30.50 -18.06 10.96
CA LEU A 517 30.85 -16.79 11.61
C LEU A 517 29.74 -15.74 11.37
N PRO A 518 29.09 -15.22 12.43
CA PRO A 518 28.20 -14.07 12.36
C PRO A 518 28.99 -12.76 12.47
N MET A 519 28.72 -11.78 11.60
CA MET A 519 29.28 -10.43 11.74
C MET A 519 28.60 -9.68 12.89
N ARG A 520 29.34 -9.56 14.01
CA ARG A 520 29.01 -8.76 15.19
C ARG A 520 29.17 -7.26 14.91
N GLY A 521 28.29 -6.49 15.55
CA GLY A 521 28.36 -5.03 15.63
C GLY A 521 29.56 -4.53 16.41
N PHE A 522 29.97 -3.31 16.08
CA PHE A 522 30.99 -2.56 16.79
C PHE A 522 30.35 -1.71 17.90
N VAL A 523 30.58 -2.13 19.13
CA VAL A 523 30.70 -1.30 20.34
C VAL A 523 31.99 -1.79 20.98
N ASP A 524 32.97 -0.92 21.24
CA ASP A 524 33.42 -0.62 22.60
C ASP A 524 34.65 0.31 22.54
N ASN A 525 34.67 1.42 23.28
CA ASN A 525 35.29 1.51 24.61
C ASN A 525 35.72 2.93 25.01
N LEU A 526 35.42 3.23 26.29
CA LEU A 526 35.93 4.33 27.09
C LEU A 526 37.35 4.03 27.60
N SER A 527 38.20 5.04 27.65
CA SER A 527 39.23 5.20 28.69
C SER A 527 39.62 6.67 28.89
N SER A 528 39.67 7.07 30.16
CA SER A 528 40.00 8.38 30.76
C SER A 528 41.51 8.50 31.10
N PRO A 529 41.98 9.52 31.85
CA PRO A 529 41.97 10.97 31.62
C PRO A 529 43.40 11.56 31.65
N GLU A 530 43.66 12.69 30.97
CA GLU A 530 44.89 13.46 31.20
C GLU A 530 44.63 14.96 31.46
N SER A 531 45.37 15.45 32.44
CA SER A 531 45.33 16.76 33.07
C SER A 531 46.29 17.73 32.37
N ALA A 532 45.83 18.96 32.06
CA ALA A 532 46.73 20.09 31.85
C ALA A 532 46.02 21.45 32.07
N THR A 533 46.28 22.00 33.25
CA THR A 533 46.69 23.39 33.56
C THR A 533 45.89 24.60 33.02
N ILE A 534 45.39 25.34 34.01
CA ILE A 534 44.80 26.69 34.04
C ILE A 534 45.66 27.76 33.33
N ARG A 535 45.00 28.64 32.54
CA ARG A 535 45.31 30.08 32.50
C ARG A 535 44.01 30.89 32.38
N ARG A 536 43.71 31.69 33.42
CA ARG A 536 42.77 32.81 33.39
C ARG A 536 43.41 33.95 32.63
N PHE A 537 42.66 34.64 31.76
CA PHE A 537 42.89 36.04 31.46
C PHE A 537 41.58 36.72 31.03
N ASP A 538 41.48 37.98 31.43
CA ASP A 538 40.28 38.77 31.62
C ASP A 538 39.49 39.14 30.36
N SER A 539 38.19 39.33 30.57
CA SER A 539 37.28 40.03 29.66
C SER A 539 37.64 41.52 29.54
N PRO A 540 37.39 42.10 28.35
CA PRO A 540 36.56 43.31 28.33
C PRO A 540 35.35 43.15 27.41
N LYS A 541 34.25 43.79 27.86
CA LYS A 541 33.01 44.01 27.13
C LYS A 541 33.29 44.97 25.96
N GLU A 542 32.79 44.66 24.76
CA GLU A 542 32.13 45.63 23.86
C GLU A 542 31.50 44.96 22.61
N ASP A 543 30.36 45.55 22.21
CA ASP A 543 29.61 45.45 20.95
C ASP A 543 28.98 44.13 20.46
N ARG A 544 27.81 43.83 21.05
CA ARG A 544 26.86 42.81 20.58
C ARG A 544 25.94 43.24 19.42
N HIS A 545 25.96 44.51 18.98
CA HIS A 545 25.01 44.99 17.96
C HIS A 545 25.55 45.06 16.53
N HIS A 546 26.86 44.90 16.29
CA HIS A 546 27.44 44.97 14.94
C HIS A 546 27.82 43.60 14.34
N MET A 547 27.80 42.53 15.12
CA MET A 547 28.14 41.16 14.68
C MET A 547 27.00 40.44 13.95
N ASP A 548 25.74 40.79 14.19
CA ASP A 548 24.58 40.11 13.57
C ASP A 548 24.45 40.40 12.06
N LYS A 549 24.82 41.60 11.61
CA LYS A 549 24.71 41.97 10.18
C LYS A 549 25.77 41.30 9.31
N LYS A 550 27.02 41.23 9.81
CA LYS A 550 28.14 40.55 9.11
C LYS A 550 28.04 39.02 9.15
N TRP A 551 27.23 38.45 10.04
CA TRP A 551 26.98 37.01 10.09
C TRP A 551 26.02 36.56 8.98
N TRP A 552 25.02 37.39 8.63
CA TRP A 552 24.12 37.14 7.51
C TRP A 552 24.81 37.30 6.14
N GLU A 553 25.66 38.31 5.97
CA GLU A 553 26.32 38.59 4.68
C GLU A 553 27.43 37.58 4.30
N ARG A 554 27.97 36.80 5.25
CA ARG A 554 29.04 35.81 4.98
C ARG A 554 28.54 34.41 4.61
N GLN A 555 27.24 34.13 4.66
CA GLN A 555 26.70 32.83 4.22
C GLN A 555 26.35 32.78 2.73
N GLU A 556 26.35 33.92 2.01
CA GLU A 556 26.06 33.96 0.57
C GLU A 556 27.28 33.70 -0.34
N GLN A 557 28.48 33.52 0.22
CA GLN A 557 29.68 33.18 -0.55
C GLN A 557 30.29 31.86 -0.07
N GLY A 558 29.79 30.75 -0.63
CA GLY A 558 30.38 29.42 -0.43
C GLY A 558 29.52 28.29 -1.00
N ASP A 559 29.82 27.91 -2.23
CA ASP A 559 29.40 26.70 -2.95
C ASP A 559 27.92 26.56 -3.36
N GLN A 560 27.76 26.02 -4.59
CA GLN A 560 26.55 25.86 -5.38
C GLN A 560 25.42 25.10 -4.65
N VAL A 561 24.72 25.79 -3.75
CA VAL A 561 23.36 25.44 -3.36
C VAL A 561 22.47 26.27 -4.28
N ALA A 562 21.71 25.60 -5.15
CA ALA A 562 20.64 26.27 -5.91
C ALA A 562 19.88 27.18 -4.94
N SER A 563 19.65 28.43 -5.33
CA SER A 563 19.08 29.43 -4.44
C SER A 563 17.87 28.82 -3.72
N VAL A 564 17.82 28.91 -2.39
CA VAL A 564 16.70 28.35 -1.59
C VAL A 564 15.35 28.94 -2.04
N LEU A 565 15.38 30.03 -2.81
CA LEU A 565 14.27 30.72 -3.44
C LEU A 565 13.73 30.03 -4.72
N ASP A 566 14.47 29.10 -5.34
CA ASP A 566 14.01 28.35 -6.53
C ASP A 566 13.30 27.03 -6.18
N ILE A 567 13.20 26.68 -4.89
CA ILE A 567 12.51 25.47 -4.42
C ILE A 567 11.01 25.79 -4.37
N GLY A 568 10.31 25.55 -5.48
CA GLY A 568 8.86 25.76 -5.60
C GLY A 568 8.01 24.83 -4.72
N GLN A 569 6.68 24.88 -4.90
CA GLN A 569 5.70 24.04 -4.17
C GLN A 569 5.89 22.53 -4.37
N VAL A 570 6.71 22.12 -5.34
CA VAL A 570 6.91 20.73 -5.75
C VAL A 570 8.39 20.39 -5.68
N GLY A 571 8.73 19.35 -4.92
CA GLY A 571 10.08 18.82 -4.87
C GLY A 571 10.49 18.06 -6.12
N PRO A 572 11.80 17.85 -6.33
CA PRO A 572 12.25 16.94 -7.37
C PRO A 572 11.74 15.52 -7.10
N ARG A 573 11.28 14.83 -8.14
CA ARG A 573 11.04 13.39 -8.06
C ARG A 573 12.39 12.68 -8.04
N ALA A 574 12.74 12.09 -6.92
CA ALA A 574 14.06 11.51 -6.71
C ALA A 574 13.98 10.07 -6.23
N THR A 575 14.94 9.25 -6.66
CA THR A 575 15.19 7.95 -6.05
C THR A 575 15.53 8.12 -4.58
N CYS A 576 14.85 7.38 -3.70
CA CYS A 576 15.04 7.56 -2.27
C CYS A 576 14.93 6.25 -1.50
N ARG A 577 15.72 6.16 -0.41
CA ARG A 577 15.52 5.13 0.61
C ARG A 577 14.33 5.54 1.47
N CYS A 578 13.22 4.84 1.33
CA CYS A 578 12.01 5.12 2.07
C CYS A 578 11.48 3.86 2.76
N GLN A 579 10.62 4.04 3.75
CA GLN A 579 9.98 2.93 4.44
C GLN A 579 8.60 3.39 4.87
N VAL A 580 7.56 2.64 4.49
CA VAL A 580 6.21 2.92 4.95
C VAL A 580 6.12 2.55 6.44
N ILE A 581 5.47 3.41 7.21
CA ILE A 581 5.24 3.30 8.66
C ILE A 581 3.78 3.65 8.95
N ARG A 582 3.22 3.12 10.03
CA ARG A 582 1.81 3.33 10.38
C ARG A 582 1.54 3.21 11.88
N SER A 583 0.33 3.60 12.26
CA SER A 583 -0.26 3.40 13.59
C SER A 583 -1.56 2.61 13.44
N VAL A 584 -1.56 1.32 13.78
CA VAL A 584 -2.75 0.45 13.65
C VAL A 584 -2.88 -0.53 14.81
N GLY A 585 -4.08 -1.07 15.01
CA GLY A 585 -4.35 -2.10 16.00
C GLY A 585 -5.56 -2.95 15.63
N GLN A 586 -6.00 -3.78 16.58
CA GLN A 586 -7.08 -4.75 16.38
C GLN A 586 -8.38 -4.09 15.88
N TRP A 587 -8.74 -2.92 16.39
CA TRP A 587 -10.00 -2.25 16.02
C TRP A 587 -9.96 -1.61 14.62
N SER A 588 -8.77 -1.21 14.14
CA SER A 588 -8.62 -0.36 12.95
C SER A 588 -8.20 -1.12 11.70
N ALA A 589 -7.40 -2.17 11.84
CA ALA A 589 -6.92 -3.01 10.73
C ALA A 589 -7.00 -4.51 11.03
N GLY A 590 -7.48 -4.90 12.23
CA GLY A 590 -7.57 -6.29 12.64
C GLY A 590 -6.24 -6.91 13.05
N THR A 591 -5.18 -6.13 13.26
CA THR A 591 -3.86 -6.68 13.59
C THR A 591 -3.82 -7.26 14.99
N THR A 592 -3.13 -8.40 15.15
CA THR A 592 -3.01 -9.09 16.44
C THR A 592 -2.25 -8.26 17.48
N GLN A 593 -1.30 -7.44 17.03
CA GLN A 593 -0.58 -6.49 17.88
C GLN A 593 -0.77 -5.06 17.38
N ILE A 594 -0.56 -4.12 18.28
CA ILE A 594 -0.50 -2.70 17.95
C ILE A 594 0.81 -2.46 17.20
N GLU A 595 0.72 -1.86 16.02
CA GLU A 595 1.88 -1.34 15.31
C GLU A 595 1.96 0.16 15.60
N GLY A 596 3.04 0.59 16.24
CA GLY A 596 3.38 1.99 16.53
C GLY A 596 4.64 2.45 15.78
N SER A 597 4.82 1.99 14.53
CA SER A 597 6.07 2.19 13.78
C SER A 597 6.36 3.66 13.47
N ILE A 598 5.33 4.52 13.39
CA ILE A 598 5.50 5.98 13.30
C ILE A 598 6.19 6.55 14.55
N HIS A 599 5.70 6.22 15.74
CA HIS A 599 6.28 6.71 16.99
C HIS A 599 7.73 6.24 17.17
N ASN A 600 7.99 4.96 16.89
CA ASN A 600 9.33 4.38 16.95
C ASN A 600 10.30 5.04 15.96
N ALA A 601 9.84 5.35 14.74
CA ALA A 601 10.65 6.06 13.74
C ALA A 601 10.96 7.49 14.22
N TYR A 602 9.97 8.25 14.67
CA TYR A 602 10.16 9.60 15.23
C TYR A 602 11.19 9.60 16.36
N PHE A 603 11.01 8.71 17.35
CA PHE A 603 11.91 8.59 18.50
C PHE A 603 13.36 8.31 18.05
N SER A 604 13.54 7.30 17.19
CA SER A 604 14.87 6.89 16.73
C SER A 604 15.56 7.95 15.86
N LEU A 605 14.83 8.61 14.98
CA LEU A 605 15.38 9.65 14.09
C LEU A 605 15.83 10.88 14.88
N ILE A 606 15.05 11.32 15.86
CA ILE A 606 15.42 12.44 16.73
C ILE A 606 16.67 12.10 17.55
N GLU A 607 16.71 10.91 18.18
CA GLU A 607 17.90 10.49 18.94
C GLU A 607 19.16 10.42 18.08
N LYS A 608 19.03 10.06 16.79
CA LYS A 608 20.18 9.92 15.87
C LYS A 608 20.57 11.21 15.14
N ALA A 609 19.73 12.25 15.17
CA ALA A 609 20.02 13.50 14.47
C ALA A 609 21.40 14.07 14.86
N GLU A 610 22.15 14.70 13.95
CA GLU A 610 23.49 15.22 14.27
C GLU A 610 23.53 16.75 14.38
N HIS A 611 22.77 17.45 13.53
CA HIS A 611 22.87 18.90 13.39
C HIS A 611 21.59 19.64 13.80
N PHE A 612 20.44 19.23 13.29
CA PHE A 612 19.18 19.84 13.65
C PHE A 612 18.00 18.89 13.46
N VAL A 613 16.87 19.27 14.04
CA VAL A 613 15.56 18.67 13.77
C VAL A 613 14.58 19.81 13.46
N TYR A 614 13.81 19.63 12.40
CA TYR A 614 12.72 20.53 11.98
C TYR A 614 11.40 19.77 12.06
N ILE A 615 10.42 20.32 12.79
CA ILE A 615 9.10 19.70 12.99
C ILE A 615 8.04 20.75 12.67
N GLU A 616 7.31 20.53 11.59
CA GLU A 616 5.99 21.12 11.38
C GLU A 616 4.94 20.10 11.79
N ASN A 617 4.06 20.46 12.73
CA ASN A 617 2.99 19.55 13.13
C ASN A 617 1.77 20.32 13.66
N GLN A 618 0.57 19.80 13.41
CA GLN A 618 -0.66 20.40 13.93
C GLN A 618 -0.72 20.39 15.47
N PHE A 619 -0.13 19.37 16.09
CA PHE A 619 -0.11 19.19 17.55
C PHE A 619 1.31 18.95 18.05
N PHE A 620 1.60 19.41 19.26
CA PHE A 620 2.85 19.07 19.95
C PHE A 620 2.57 18.65 21.40
N ILE A 621 1.94 17.47 21.54
CA ILE A 621 1.56 16.89 22.83
C ILE A 621 2.39 15.63 23.07
N SER A 622 3.35 15.71 23.99
CA SER A 622 4.29 14.62 24.27
C SER A 622 4.82 14.71 25.69
N GLY A 623 5.16 13.55 26.28
CA GLY A 623 5.57 13.44 27.68
C GLY A 623 6.96 12.87 27.85
N LEU A 624 7.54 13.09 29.04
CA LEU A 624 8.80 12.48 29.47
C LEU A 624 8.57 11.11 30.14
N SER A 625 9.64 10.36 30.35
CA SER A 625 9.63 9.14 31.14
C SER A 625 9.11 9.43 32.55
N GLY A 626 8.15 8.63 33.02
CA GLY A 626 7.42 8.87 34.27
C GLY A 626 6.09 9.61 34.10
N ASP A 627 5.78 10.14 32.92
CA ASP A 627 4.44 10.67 32.64
C ASP A 627 3.44 9.51 32.46
N ASP A 628 2.47 9.46 33.38
CA ASP A 628 1.43 8.44 33.40
C ASP A 628 0.24 8.75 32.50
N THR A 629 0.06 10.00 32.10
CA THR A 629 -1.06 10.45 31.26
C THR A 629 -0.66 10.43 29.78
N ILE A 630 0.43 11.10 29.43
CA ILE A 630 0.92 11.18 28.05
C ILE A 630 1.98 10.12 27.84
N LYS A 631 1.66 9.09 27.04
CA LYS A 631 2.53 7.91 26.88
C LYS A 631 3.56 8.01 25.75
N ASN A 632 3.35 8.87 24.75
CA ASN A 632 4.32 9.01 23.66
C ASN A 632 5.59 9.75 24.16
N ARG A 633 6.74 9.45 23.54
CA ARG A 633 8.09 9.84 24.02
C ARG A 633 8.89 10.71 23.03
N VAL A 634 8.20 11.45 22.16
CA VAL A 634 8.86 12.34 21.19
C VAL A 634 9.60 13.48 21.89
N LEU A 635 9.00 14.10 22.92
CA LEU A 635 9.62 15.14 23.74
C LEU A 635 10.84 14.59 24.50
N GLU A 636 10.75 13.37 25.04
CA GLU A 636 11.88 12.68 25.67
C GLU A 636 13.07 12.55 24.71
N ALA A 637 12.83 12.12 23.47
CA ALA A 637 13.88 12.00 22.47
C ALA A 637 14.54 13.36 22.17
N LEU A 638 13.74 14.42 21.99
CA LEU A 638 14.24 15.78 21.77
C LEU A 638 15.09 16.27 22.94
N TYR A 639 14.57 16.10 24.16
CA TYR A 639 15.25 16.49 25.39
C TYR A 639 16.60 15.78 25.53
N ARG A 640 16.62 14.45 25.42
CA ARG A 640 17.87 13.65 25.46
C ARG A 640 18.85 14.07 24.39
N ARG A 641 18.34 14.37 23.19
CA ARG A 641 19.17 14.77 22.07
C ARG A 641 19.83 16.13 22.29
N ILE A 642 19.09 17.11 22.82
CA ILE A 642 19.61 18.45 23.15
C ILE A 642 20.67 18.33 24.24
N LEU A 643 20.40 17.56 25.32
CA LEU A 643 21.39 17.33 26.38
C LEU A 643 22.65 16.64 25.87
N ARG A 644 22.53 15.71 24.91
CA ARG A 644 23.70 15.10 24.26
C ARG A 644 24.55 16.16 23.55
N ALA A 645 23.92 17.08 22.81
CA ALA A 645 24.65 18.17 22.14
C ALA A 645 25.41 19.07 23.12
N GLU A 646 24.76 19.41 24.24
CA GLU A 646 25.36 20.23 25.29
C GLU A 646 26.57 19.54 25.94
N ARG A 647 26.44 18.25 26.28
CA ARG A 647 27.54 17.44 26.83
C ARG A 647 28.71 17.31 25.86
N GLU A 648 28.41 17.06 24.59
CA GLU A 648 29.42 16.93 23.53
C GLU A 648 29.96 18.29 23.03
N LYS A 649 29.45 19.42 23.55
CA LYS A 649 29.77 20.79 23.08
C LYS A 649 29.60 20.96 21.56
N LYS A 650 28.63 20.26 20.97
CA LYS A 650 28.27 20.37 19.55
C LYS A 650 27.08 21.31 19.34
N ARG A 651 27.10 22.06 18.25
CA ARG A 651 25.94 22.88 17.85
C ARG A 651 24.80 21.97 17.40
N PHE A 652 23.63 22.15 18.02
CA PHE A 652 22.41 21.46 17.62
C PHE A 652 21.21 22.43 17.69
N LYS A 653 20.28 22.34 16.73
CA LYS A 653 19.05 23.16 16.72
C LYS A 653 17.79 22.28 16.67
N ALA A 654 16.79 22.60 17.47
CA ALA A 654 15.44 22.06 17.33
C ALA A 654 14.51 23.20 16.93
N ILE A 655 13.83 23.06 15.79
CA ILE A 655 12.90 24.05 15.23
C ILE A 655 11.53 23.39 15.19
N ILE A 656 10.56 23.98 15.89
CA ILE A 656 9.21 23.45 16.04
C ILE A 656 8.23 24.53 15.57
N VAL A 657 7.47 24.21 14.54
CA VAL A 657 6.44 25.07 13.95
C VAL A 657 5.09 24.41 14.19
N ILE A 658 4.22 25.11 14.90
CA ILE A 658 2.88 24.67 15.27
C ILE A 658 1.87 25.80 15.00
N PRO A 659 0.59 25.48 14.77
CA PRO A 659 -0.46 26.49 14.72
C PRO A 659 -0.47 27.33 16.01
N LEU A 660 -0.70 28.64 15.87
CA LEU A 660 -0.86 29.55 17.01
C LEU A 660 -2.03 29.15 17.91
N LEU A 661 -3.09 28.60 17.32
CA LEU A 661 -4.28 28.12 17.99
C LEU A 661 -4.76 26.81 17.33
N PRO A 662 -5.41 25.90 18.08
CA PRO A 662 -6.11 24.75 17.50
C PRO A 662 -7.22 25.18 16.53
N GLY A 663 -7.42 24.41 15.46
CA GLY A 663 -8.35 24.72 14.37
C GLY A 663 -9.83 24.44 14.64
N PHE A 664 -10.33 24.73 15.84
CA PHE A 664 -11.74 24.52 16.22
C PHE A 664 -12.38 25.83 16.71
N GLN A 665 -13.71 25.90 16.67
CA GLN A 665 -14.48 27.04 17.16
C GLN A 665 -14.25 27.24 18.67
N VAL A 666 -13.67 28.39 19.06
CA VAL A 666 -13.48 28.78 20.46
C VAL A 666 -13.91 30.23 20.63
N ILE A 667 -14.88 30.48 21.52
CA ILE A 667 -15.25 31.84 21.94
C ILE A 667 -14.26 32.28 23.02
N PHE A 668 -13.38 33.22 22.71
CA PHE A 668 -12.55 33.87 23.73
C PHE A 668 -13.36 34.97 24.42
N CYS A 669 -13.74 34.75 25.68
CA CYS A 669 -14.07 35.85 26.57
C CYS A 669 -12.77 36.49 27.05
N TYR A 670 -12.40 37.64 26.46
CA TYR A 670 -11.43 38.54 27.07
C TYR A 670 -12.05 39.13 28.35
N ARG A 671 -11.88 38.43 29.48
CA ARG A 671 -11.94 39.05 30.81
C ARG A 671 -10.65 38.70 31.56
N ASN A 672 -10.07 39.74 32.13
CA ASN A 672 -8.75 39.82 32.74
C ASN A 672 -8.30 38.58 33.54
N THR A 673 -7.02 38.25 33.35
CA THR A 673 -6.16 37.48 34.28
C THR A 673 -6.75 36.19 34.82
N ASP A 674 -6.84 35.17 33.95
CA ASP A 674 -6.50 33.76 34.23
C ASP A 674 -6.95 32.92 33.02
N CYS A 675 -6.01 32.60 32.12
CA CYS A 675 -6.29 31.77 30.94
C CYS A 675 -6.46 30.30 31.34
N ALA A 676 -7.63 29.95 31.86
CA ALA A 676 -8.13 28.58 31.81
C ALA A 676 -8.90 28.39 30.49
N VAL A 677 -8.38 27.54 29.61
CA VAL A 677 -9.08 27.08 28.40
C VAL A 677 -10.26 26.22 28.85
N SER A 678 -11.46 26.80 28.90
CA SER A 678 -12.68 26.03 29.07
C SER A 678 -13.09 25.48 27.70
N LEU A 679 -12.81 24.20 27.47
CA LEU A 679 -13.44 23.43 26.40
C LEU A 679 -14.92 23.24 26.76
N LEU A 680 -15.78 24.09 26.21
CA LEU A 680 -17.22 23.84 26.19
C LEU A 680 -17.51 22.78 25.12
N LEU A 681 -17.43 21.51 25.50
CA LEU A 681 -18.16 20.44 24.81
C LEU A 681 -19.65 20.71 25.05
N LYS A 682 -20.37 21.18 24.02
CA LYS A 682 -21.84 21.23 24.00
C LYS A 682 -22.37 20.03 23.25
#